data_AF-A0A0E9NCH4-F1
#
_entry.id   AF-A0A0E9NCH4-F1
#
_cell.length_a   1.000
_cell.length_b   1.000
_cell.length_c   1.000
_cell.angle_alpha   90.00
_cell.angle_beta   90.00
_cell.angle_gamma   90.00
#
_symmetry.space_group_name_H-M   'P 1'
#
loop_
_entity.id
_entity.type
_entity.pdbx_description
1 polymer ?
#
loop_
_entity_poly.entity_id
_entity_poly.type
_entity_poly.pdbx_seq_one_letter_code
_entity_poly.pdbx_strand_id
1 'polypeptide(L)'
;MSSAVAMDGPKPGEWESGRRIEVSDFKDIDTSEFYPTKFMTGRQFFEHLGKPRRIVAPMVDMSELAWRVLSRRHGADLCYTPMFHARLFAEPPEVSAEKYRNGVWSTLPEGEGPLIVQFCANNPDELLRAAKLVVGKCDAVDINFGCPQGIAKKGKYGAFLMEEWELVYSLINILHTRLAIPVTAKIRIFPDPAKTLAYAKMVLSAGATFLGVHGRTRDQKGILTGVADWTQIKMLRDNLPPETVIFANGNILHPGDIPRCLDATGADAVMSAEGNLYNPAIFHDPSEPLDVTHPRVDMMAREYLKIVAELNDKSSWSSTKAHLFKLLRPAFLIHTQPRNTLGKTRGNSIEELNAIIDAVSVEIDKAIAAGDGTGLTGNELDEHGFVELPWWRCQPCLRPEAPEGAGKKQKKKKAEIGEQKEKFAGAAAALALDAKLAEKKEEAVANGDVKKAREIPASAEELEVAMNGNKRAGSPSLKTPEDVKVQRVCAVTLRVRVDQTSAATPPTQHQLIHHLEHFRSNHSRTVMPSKDPKVALIQLYPEPLALEANFECAKAYITEAAKEGCDIAVLPEYALSLPIPEKAEEWVDAGKVWVGKYQELAKELKINIVPGTIVEKHGEGTGSESLYNVAYFIGRDGEIKGDYHKKNLWHPERDYLSKGEGQHQVIDTEFGKVGLLICWDLAFPEAFRALVKQGVKLIIAPTCWTYNDAGTNGLQRNPDSEAVFLDSMLTTRAFENGVAVVFVNAAGPKADGWLGHSRVTLPFIGPLVKTEDNEECMLTVEIPMEVLDEAEEVYKVRKDLADPDFHYGAKC
;
A
#
# COMPACT_ATOMS: atom_id res chain seq x y z
N MET A 1 59.81 -2.12 -29.17
CA MET A 1 59.71 -3.59 -29.27
C MET A 1 59.65 -4.14 -27.85
N SER A 2 58.84 -5.19 -27.67
CA SER A 2 58.47 -5.87 -26.41
C SER A 2 57.51 -5.11 -25.50
N SER A 3 56.38 -5.64 -25.05
CA SER A 3 55.45 -6.70 -25.49
C SER A 3 54.27 -6.56 -24.52
N ALA A 4 53.15 -6.00 -24.97
CA ALA A 4 51.94 -5.95 -24.17
C ALA A 4 51.39 -7.37 -24.04
N VAL A 5 51.49 -7.95 -22.86
CA VAL A 5 50.77 -9.18 -22.52
C VAL A 5 49.36 -8.74 -22.14
N ALA A 6 48.46 -8.78 -23.13
CA ALA A 6 47.03 -8.78 -22.87
C ALA A 6 46.70 -10.11 -22.17
N MET A 7 46.43 -10.05 -20.87
CA MET A 7 45.72 -11.13 -20.19
C MET A 7 44.25 -10.93 -20.49
N ASP A 8 43.67 -11.83 -21.28
CA ASP A 8 42.23 -11.90 -21.55
C ASP A 8 41.50 -12.08 -20.21
N GLY A 9 40.89 -11.01 -19.69
CA GLY A 9 39.77 -11.15 -18.76
C GLY A 9 38.60 -11.85 -19.47
N PRO A 10 37.71 -12.56 -18.76
CA PRO A 10 36.61 -13.27 -19.39
C PRO A 10 35.80 -12.30 -20.24
N LYS A 11 35.67 -12.61 -21.53
CA LYS A 11 35.00 -11.76 -22.51
C LYS A 11 33.53 -11.63 -22.15
N PRO A 12 32.89 -10.46 -22.34
CA PRO A 12 31.45 -10.32 -22.18
C PRO A 12 30.74 -11.27 -23.16
N GLY A 13 30.26 -12.42 -22.66
CA GLY A 13 29.66 -13.47 -23.48
C GLY A 13 30.00 -14.91 -23.09
N GLU A 14 30.97 -15.16 -22.20
CA GLU A 14 31.28 -16.52 -21.70
C GLU A 14 30.49 -16.93 -20.44
N TRP A 15 29.34 -16.30 -20.21
CA TRP A 15 28.37 -16.76 -19.23
C TRP A 15 27.31 -17.53 -20.00
N GLU A 16 27.42 -18.87 -20.03
CA GLU A 16 26.39 -19.72 -20.62
C GLU A 16 25.04 -19.34 -19.99
N SER A 17 24.16 -18.76 -20.81
CA SER A 17 22.83 -18.33 -20.41
C SER A 17 22.06 -19.53 -19.85
N GLY A 18 21.99 -19.62 -18.52
CA GLY A 18 21.30 -20.71 -17.82
C GLY A 18 22.01 -21.30 -16.60
N ARG A 19 23.29 -20.97 -16.35
CA ARG A 19 23.94 -21.41 -15.10
C ARG A 19 23.54 -20.51 -13.94
N ARG A 20 22.93 -21.09 -12.91
CA ARG A 20 22.66 -20.41 -11.63
C ARG A 20 24.01 -20.11 -10.97
N ILE A 21 24.34 -18.83 -10.80
CA ILE A 21 25.58 -18.42 -10.14
C ILE A 21 25.48 -18.76 -8.65
N GLU A 22 26.42 -19.57 -8.16
CA GLU A 22 26.50 -20.00 -6.76
C GLU A 22 27.50 -19.13 -5.99
N VAL A 23 27.33 -19.02 -4.67
CA VAL A 23 28.24 -18.23 -3.80
C VAL A 23 29.71 -18.68 -3.91
N SER A 24 29.95 -19.93 -4.33
CA SER A 24 31.27 -20.47 -4.63
C SER A 24 31.97 -19.79 -5.81
N ASP A 25 31.22 -19.26 -6.78
CA ASP A 25 31.76 -18.71 -8.03
C ASP A 25 32.52 -17.39 -7.80
N PHE A 26 32.40 -16.80 -6.61
CA PHE A 26 33.07 -15.56 -6.21
C PHE A 26 34.14 -15.76 -5.12
N LYS A 27 34.44 -17.01 -4.72
CA LYS A 27 35.41 -17.29 -3.64
C LYS A 27 36.85 -16.95 -4.01
N ASP A 28 37.20 -17.03 -5.29
CA ASP A 28 38.55 -16.84 -5.81
C ASP A 28 38.77 -15.46 -6.46
N ILE A 29 37.84 -14.52 -6.24
CA ILE A 29 37.98 -13.15 -6.74
C ILE A 29 39.04 -12.42 -5.89
N ASP A 30 40.21 -12.22 -6.47
CA ASP A 30 41.28 -11.42 -5.89
C ASP A 30 40.86 -9.94 -5.87
N THR A 31 40.38 -9.50 -4.71
CA THR A 31 39.93 -8.12 -4.51
C THR A 31 41.04 -7.07 -4.61
N SER A 32 42.32 -7.48 -4.70
CA SER A 32 43.46 -6.58 -4.74
C SER A 32 43.74 -5.98 -6.13
N GLU A 33 43.16 -6.54 -7.20
CA GLU A 33 43.39 -6.09 -8.60
C GLU A 33 42.35 -5.09 -9.13
N PHE A 34 41.28 -4.79 -8.38
CA PHE A 34 40.16 -3.95 -8.83
C PHE A 34 40.38 -2.44 -8.66
N TYR A 35 41.39 -1.85 -9.32
CA TYR A 35 41.40 -0.39 -9.54
C TYR A 35 42.14 0.00 -10.82
N PRO A 36 41.39 0.22 -11.91
CA PRO A 36 41.85 1.22 -12.87
C PRO A 36 40.69 2.11 -13.32
N THR A 37 40.30 3.12 -12.53
CA THR A 37 39.57 4.28 -13.07
C THR A 37 39.99 5.60 -12.42
N LYS A 38 40.35 6.53 -13.31
CA LYS A 38 40.55 7.98 -13.16
C LYS A 38 40.32 8.58 -11.74
N PHE A 39 41.43 8.61 -11.01
CA PHE A 39 41.91 9.63 -10.05
C PHE A 39 41.85 9.34 -8.54
N MET A 40 40.95 8.54 -7.95
CA MET A 40 40.96 8.34 -6.48
C MET A 40 40.41 6.96 -6.03
N THR A 41 41.06 6.33 -5.04
CA THR A 41 40.52 5.15 -4.35
C THR A 41 39.35 5.52 -3.44
N GLY A 42 38.58 4.53 -2.97
CA GLY A 42 37.48 4.78 -2.03
C GLY A 42 37.93 5.50 -0.77
N ARG A 43 39.02 5.06 -0.13
CA ARG A 43 39.58 5.77 1.02
C ARG A 43 39.92 7.22 0.69
N GLN A 44 40.66 7.46 -0.40
CA GLN A 44 41.05 8.82 -0.80
C GLN A 44 39.82 9.70 -1.04
N PHE A 45 38.78 9.16 -1.69
CA PHE A 45 37.53 9.89 -1.91
C PHE A 45 36.85 10.24 -0.58
N PHE A 46 36.80 9.32 0.38
CA PHE A 46 36.29 9.60 1.73
C PHE A 46 37.09 10.69 2.45
N GLU A 47 38.42 10.72 2.29
CA GLU A 47 39.25 11.80 2.84
C GLU A 47 38.98 13.15 2.16
N HIS A 48 38.78 13.15 0.84
CA HIS A 48 38.43 14.35 0.08
C HIS A 48 37.08 14.96 0.47
N LEU A 49 36.10 14.11 0.85
CA LEU A 49 34.83 14.56 1.40
C LEU A 49 34.94 15.08 2.86
N GLY A 50 36.14 15.12 3.44
CA GLY A 50 36.36 15.57 4.82
C GLY A 50 36.12 14.51 5.89
N LYS A 51 36.15 13.22 5.52
CA LYS A 51 35.92 12.07 6.43
C LYS A 51 34.56 12.15 7.14
N PRO A 52 33.44 12.29 6.39
CA PRO A 52 32.12 12.47 6.98
C PRO A 52 31.75 11.27 7.86
N ARG A 53 31.34 11.49 9.11
CA ARG A 53 30.95 10.43 10.05
C ARG A 53 29.45 10.37 10.29
N ARG A 54 28.75 11.49 10.08
CA ARG A 54 27.33 11.70 10.37
C ARG A 54 26.56 11.91 9.07
N ILE A 55 25.80 10.90 8.66
CA ILE A 55 25.20 10.86 7.32
C ILE A 55 23.67 10.84 7.37
N VAL A 56 23.02 11.72 6.62
CA VAL A 56 21.57 11.63 6.35
C VAL A 56 21.35 10.53 5.32
N ALA A 57 20.61 9.49 5.69
CA ALA A 57 20.30 8.37 4.80
C ALA A 57 19.33 8.79 3.68
N PRO A 58 19.36 8.11 2.53
CA PRO A 58 18.37 8.31 1.48
C PRO A 58 17.00 7.78 1.93
N MET A 59 15.99 8.63 1.84
CA MET A 59 14.61 8.35 2.23
C MET A 59 13.67 8.89 1.15
N VAL A 60 12.84 8.00 0.57
CA VAL A 60 11.85 8.35 -0.45
C VAL A 60 11.00 9.51 0.06
N ASP A 61 10.97 10.61 -0.69
CA ASP A 61 10.29 11.88 -0.39
C ASP A 61 10.69 12.60 0.90
N MET A 62 11.52 12.01 1.79
CA MET A 62 11.80 12.57 3.13
C MET A 62 13.22 13.12 3.31
N SER A 63 14.10 12.95 2.32
CA SER A 63 15.47 13.51 2.34
C SER A 63 15.63 14.63 1.30
N GLU A 64 14.55 15.37 1.08
CA GLU A 64 14.49 16.50 0.15
C GLU A 64 15.37 17.68 0.62
N LEU A 65 15.52 18.69 -0.25
CA LEU A 65 16.47 19.78 -0.08
C LEU A 65 16.33 20.49 1.28
N ALA A 66 15.13 20.92 1.66
CA ALA A 66 14.90 21.63 2.93
C ALA A 66 15.28 20.76 4.12
N TRP A 67 14.96 19.46 4.08
CA TRP A 67 15.36 18.51 5.12
C TRP A 67 16.87 18.31 5.21
N ARG A 68 17.57 18.25 4.06
CA ARG A 68 19.04 18.18 4.04
C ARG A 68 19.68 19.43 4.62
N VAL A 69 19.15 20.61 4.27
CA VAL A 69 19.61 21.89 4.84
C VAL A 69 19.41 21.91 6.35
N LEU A 70 18.24 21.50 6.84
CA LEU A 70 17.96 21.39 8.28
C LEU A 70 18.96 20.44 8.94
N SER A 71 19.12 19.23 8.42
CA SER A 71 20.02 18.22 8.99
C SER A 71 21.48 18.68 9.02
N ARG A 72 21.92 19.50 8.05
CA ARG A 72 23.26 20.10 8.07
C ARG A 72 23.44 21.16 9.14
N ARG A 73 22.43 22.02 9.35
CA ARG A 73 22.44 22.97 10.47
C ARG A 73 22.56 22.26 11.81
N HIS A 74 22.10 21.00 11.87
CA HIS A 74 22.12 20.13 13.03
C HIS A 74 23.19 19.03 12.99
N GLY A 75 24.29 19.26 12.25
CA GLY A 75 25.53 18.47 12.38
C GLY A 75 25.72 17.32 11.37
N ALA A 76 24.93 17.24 10.31
CA ALA A 76 25.18 16.27 9.23
C ALA A 76 26.38 16.65 8.35
N ASP A 77 27.34 15.73 8.20
CA ASP A 77 28.56 15.92 7.40
C ASP A 77 28.28 15.67 5.90
N LEU A 78 27.47 14.64 5.61
CA LEU A 78 27.11 14.22 4.25
C LEU A 78 25.62 13.91 4.18
N CYS A 79 24.99 14.30 3.08
CA CYS A 79 23.58 13.99 2.85
C CYS A 79 23.38 13.15 1.59
N TYR A 80 22.40 12.25 1.65
CA TYR A 80 21.84 11.61 0.47
C TYR A 80 20.55 12.31 0.05
N THR A 81 20.26 12.25 -1.25
CA THR A 81 18.97 12.65 -1.81
C THR A 81 17.87 11.63 -1.49
N PRO A 82 16.60 11.93 -1.79
CA PRO A 82 15.60 10.89 -1.94
C PRO A 82 16.03 9.90 -3.02
N MET A 83 15.47 8.70 -2.96
CA MET A 83 15.68 7.68 -3.99
C MET A 83 14.87 8.06 -5.24
N PHE A 84 15.53 8.32 -6.36
CA PHE A 84 14.89 8.68 -7.62
C PHE A 84 14.74 7.48 -8.56
N HIS A 85 13.61 7.39 -9.26
CA HIS A 85 13.42 6.34 -10.25
C HIS A 85 14.16 6.69 -11.55
N ALA A 86 15.23 5.95 -11.89
CA ALA A 86 16.12 6.30 -12.99
C ALA A 86 15.39 6.48 -14.33
N ARG A 87 14.47 5.57 -14.68
CA ARG A 87 13.65 5.69 -15.89
C ARG A 87 12.89 7.01 -15.97
N LEU A 88 12.06 7.31 -14.96
CA LEU A 88 11.27 8.54 -14.90
C LEU A 88 12.16 9.80 -14.87
N PHE A 89 13.35 9.69 -14.27
CA PHE A 89 14.31 10.78 -14.22
C PHE A 89 14.98 11.04 -15.57
N ALA A 90 15.17 10.01 -16.40
CA ALA A 90 15.94 10.02 -17.64
C ALA A 90 15.11 10.08 -18.93
N GLU A 91 13.79 9.91 -18.87
CA GLU A 91 12.91 10.02 -20.03
C GLU A 91 13.11 11.38 -20.73
N PRO A 92 13.13 11.42 -22.09
CA PRO A 92 13.23 12.67 -22.84
C PRO A 92 12.14 13.66 -22.42
N PRO A 93 12.33 14.98 -22.60
CA PRO A 93 11.35 15.98 -22.19
C PRO A 93 10.08 15.90 -23.06
N GLU A 94 9.22 14.93 -22.74
CA GLU A 94 7.78 15.15 -22.74
C GLU A 94 7.43 15.82 -21.41
N VAL A 95 6.30 16.53 -21.36
CA VAL A 95 5.87 17.35 -20.21
C VAL A 95 5.92 16.59 -18.86
N SER A 96 5.83 15.25 -18.88
CA SER A 96 5.87 14.37 -17.71
C SER A 96 7.26 14.19 -17.07
N ALA A 97 8.34 14.04 -17.85
CA ALA A 97 9.67 13.69 -17.32
C ALA A 97 10.39 14.91 -16.71
N GLU A 98 10.26 16.08 -17.33
CA GLU A 98 10.74 17.35 -16.78
C GLU A 98 9.97 17.73 -15.51
N LYS A 99 8.65 17.51 -15.50
CA LYS A 99 7.79 17.69 -14.33
C LYS A 99 8.19 16.77 -13.17
N TYR A 100 8.51 15.50 -13.44
CA TYR A 100 9.02 14.59 -12.40
C TYR A 100 10.35 15.08 -11.85
N ARG A 101 11.34 15.31 -12.71
CA ARG A 101 12.69 15.72 -12.29
C ARG A 101 12.66 17.03 -11.50
N ASN A 102 12.01 18.06 -12.02
CA ASN A 102 11.93 19.36 -11.34
C ASN A 102 11.11 19.29 -10.05
N GLY A 103 10.17 18.35 -9.95
CA GLY A 103 9.36 18.14 -8.74
C GLY A 103 10.06 17.38 -7.61
N VAL A 104 11.04 16.52 -7.92
CA VAL A 104 11.70 15.66 -6.91
C VAL A 104 13.16 16.01 -6.66
N TRP A 105 13.80 16.74 -7.57
CA TRP A 105 15.23 17.04 -7.52
C TRP A 105 15.49 18.54 -7.53
N SER A 106 16.21 18.98 -6.50
CA SER A 106 16.66 20.36 -6.35
C SER A 106 17.93 20.41 -5.54
N THR A 107 18.76 21.42 -5.82
CA THR A 107 19.97 21.72 -5.07
C THR A 107 20.14 23.21 -4.72
N LEU A 108 20.98 23.53 -3.74
CA LEU A 108 21.39 24.92 -3.46
C LEU A 108 22.25 25.47 -4.61
N PRO A 109 22.04 26.73 -5.04
CA PRO A 109 22.83 27.34 -6.10
C PRO A 109 24.34 27.40 -5.81
N GLU A 110 24.72 27.60 -4.55
CA GLU A 110 26.11 27.71 -4.11
C GLU A 110 26.76 26.34 -3.81
N GLY A 111 26.01 25.25 -3.97
CA GLY A 111 26.40 23.91 -3.55
C GLY A 111 25.97 23.59 -2.11
N GLU A 112 25.74 22.30 -1.84
CA GLU A 112 25.20 21.80 -0.56
C GLU A 112 26.25 21.12 0.33
N GLY A 113 27.54 21.21 0.02
CA GLY A 113 28.55 20.31 0.60
C GLY A 113 28.37 18.87 0.10
N PRO A 114 29.05 17.88 0.72
CA PRO A 114 29.07 16.50 0.24
C PRO A 114 27.67 15.90 0.03
N LEU A 115 27.28 15.69 -1.22
CA LEU A 115 25.97 15.21 -1.63
C LEU A 115 26.09 13.97 -2.50
N ILE A 116 25.37 12.92 -2.12
CA ILE A 116 25.28 11.68 -2.91
C ILE A 116 23.85 11.52 -3.46
N VAL A 117 23.72 11.40 -4.78
CA VAL A 117 22.41 11.23 -5.44
C VAL A 117 22.09 9.75 -5.58
N GLN A 118 20.98 9.30 -5.00
CA GLN A 118 20.57 7.89 -5.07
C GLN A 118 19.52 7.64 -6.15
N PHE A 119 19.75 6.61 -6.98
CA PHE A 119 18.76 6.08 -7.92
C PHE A 119 18.30 4.67 -7.56
N CYS A 120 17.07 4.34 -7.97
CA CYS A 120 16.65 2.97 -8.19
C CYS A 120 16.48 2.70 -9.69
N ALA A 121 16.90 1.52 -10.12
CA ALA A 121 16.86 1.09 -11.51
C ALA A 121 16.90 -0.43 -11.62
N ASN A 122 16.48 -0.93 -12.77
CA ASN A 122 16.65 -2.33 -13.19
C ASN A 122 17.11 -2.44 -14.66
N ASN A 123 17.51 -1.31 -15.25
CA ASN A 123 18.05 -1.21 -16.60
C ASN A 123 19.33 -0.33 -16.56
N PRO A 124 20.50 -0.86 -16.96
CA PRO A 124 21.77 -0.14 -16.94
C PRO A 124 21.78 1.15 -17.78
N ASP A 125 21.17 1.15 -18.96
CA ASP A 125 21.19 2.31 -19.86
C ASP A 125 20.29 3.45 -19.37
N GLU A 126 19.12 3.12 -18.82
CA GLU A 126 18.25 4.10 -18.14
C GLU A 126 18.95 4.72 -16.94
N LEU A 127 19.63 3.91 -16.13
CA LEU A 127 20.41 4.37 -14.99
C LEU A 127 21.55 5.31 -15.42
N LEU A 128 22.32 4.95 -16.45
CA LEU A 128 23.40 5.79 -16.95
C LEU A 128 22.87 7.14 -17.49
N ARG A 129 21.74 7.14 -18.21
CA ARG A 129 21.12 8.37 -18.67
C ARG A 129 20.69 9.27 -17.51
N ALA A 130 20.07 8.70 -16.47
CA ALA A 130 19.66 9.43 -15.28
C ALA A 130 20.87 10.04 -14.55
N ALA A 131 21.90 9.22 -14.32
CA ALA A 131 23.08 9.61 -13.58
C ALA A 131 23.86 10.75 -14.26
N LYS A 132 23.95 10.75 -15.60
CA LYS A 132 24.60 11.84 -16.35
C LYS A 132 23.98 13.22 -16.12
N LEU A 133 22.70 13.28 -15.76
CA LEU A 133 21.99 14.55 -15.54
C LEU A 133 22.31 15.22 -14.20
N VAL A 134 22.92 14.48 -13.26
CA VAL A 134 23.29 14.98 -11.93
C VAL A 134 24.79 15.16 -11.74
N VAL A 135 25.61 14.73 -12.72
CA VAL A 135 27.05 14.99 -12.73
C VAL A 135 27.31 16.50 -12.70
N GLY A 136 28.22 16.92 -11.81
CA GLY A 136 28.52 18.33 -11.56
C GLY A 136 27.57 19.01 -10.56
N LYS A 137 26.59 18.28 -10.03
CA LYS A 137 25.67 18.74 -8.97
C LYS A 137 25.71 17.86 -7.71
N CYS A 138 26.58 16.86 -7.70
CA CYS A 138 26.79 15.92 -6.60
C CYS A 138 28.21 15.34 -6.68
N ASP A 139 28.67 14.79 -5.56
CA ASP A 139 30.01 14.21 -5.42
C ASP A 139 30.06 12.75 -5.86
N ALA A 140 28.94 12.03 -5.74
CA ALA A 140 28.82 10.65 -6.19
C ALA A 140 27.37 10.28 -6.55
N VAL A 141 27.23 9.20 -7.31
CA VAL A 141 25.94 8.55 -7.57
C VAL A 141 25.85 7.25 -6.77
N ASP A 142 24.71 6.99 -6.13
CA ASP A 142 24.43 5.76 -5.39
C ASP A 142 23.33 4.94 -6.06
N ILE A 143 23.42 3.62 -5.93
CA ILE A 143 22.37 2.70 -6.35
C ILE A 143 21.71 2.05 -5.13
N ASN A 144 20.38 2.16 -5.06
CA ASN A 144 19.59 1.52 -4.03
C ASN A 144 19.40 0.02 -4.29
N PHE A 145 20.00 -0.82 -3.44
CA PHE A 145 19.73 -2.26 -3.34
C PHE A 145 19.10 -2.66 -2.00
N GLY A 146 18.50 -1.68 -1.30
CA GLY A 146 18.06 -1.84 0.08
C GLY A 146 16.58 -1.60 0.35
N CYS A 147 15.84 -0.92 -0.53
CA CYS A 147 14.42 -0.61 -0.30
C CYS A 147 13.55 -1.87 -0.37
N PRO A 148 12.85 -2.28 0.71
CA PRO A 148 12.06 -3.51 0.71
C PRO A 148 10.55 -3.24 0.50
N GLN A 149 10.18 -2.00 0.14
CA GLN A 149 8.79 -1.56 0.04
C GLN A 149 8.04 -2.20 -1.13
N GLY A 150 6.70 -2.20 -1.06
CA GLY A 150 5.85 -2.78 -2.10
C GLY A 150 6.10 -2.19 -3.50
N ILE A 151 6.39 -0.88 -3.58
CA ILE A 151 6.68 -0.21 -4.85
C ILE A 151 7.99 -0.70 -5.49
N ALA A 152 9.01 -1.00 -4.68
CA ALA A 152 10.26 -1.59 -5.14
C ALA A 152 10.09 -3.03 -5.62
N LYS A 153 9.18 -3.80 -4.98
CA LYS A 153 8.80 -5.14 -5.46
C LYS A 153 8.15 -5.07 -6.85
N LYS A 154 7.18 -4.17 -7.02
CA LYS A 154 6.45 -3.99 -8.28
C LYS A 154 7.38 -3.53 -9.40
N GLY A 155 8.26 -2.56 -9.10
CA GLY A 155 9.21 -2.02 -10.06
C GLY A 155 10.48 -2.86 -10.27
N LYS A 156 10.63 -3.99 -9.56
CA LYS A 156 11.82 -4.87 -9.60
C LYS A 156 13.14 -4.12 -9.38
N TYR A 157 13.21 -3.30 -8.33
CA TYR A 157 14.43 -2.61 -7.92
C TYR A 157 14.61 -2.71 -6.38
N GLY A 158 15.64 -2.07 -5.83
CA GLY A 158 15.88 -2.08 -4.38
C GLY A 158 16.26 -3.48 -3.87
N ALA A 159 15.73 -3.87 -2.72
CA ALA A 159 16.06 -5.16 -2.09
C ALA A 159 15.58 -6.40 -2.89
N PHE A 160 14.81 -6.20 -3.97
CA PHE A 160 14.37 -7.27 -4.85
C PHE A 160 15.37 -7.59 -5.97
N LEU A 161 16.49 -6.87 -6.02
CA LEU A 161 17.64 -7.20 -6.87
C LEU A 161 18.74 -7.94 -6.11
N MET A 162 18.60 -8.15 -4.80
CA MET A 162 19.65 -8.78 -3.98
C MET A 162 20.00 -10.19 -4.48
N GLU A 163 19.05 -10.90 -5.08
CA GLU A 163 19.29 -12.22 -5.69
C GLU A 163 19.72 -12.17 -7.18
N GLU A 164 19.69 -10.99 -7.82
CA GLU A 164 19.96 -10.78 -9.25
C GLU A 164 21.38 -10.23 -9.46
N TRP A 165 22.40 -11.01 -9.11
CA TRP A 165 23.79 -10.53 -8.97
C TRP A 165 24.38 -10.00 -10.27
N GLU A 166 24.08 -10.63 -11.42
CA GLU A 166 24.51 -10.14 -12.73
C GLU A 166 23.94 -8.74 -13.03
N LEU A 167 22.66 -8.53 -12.71
CA LEU A 167 22.02 -7.24 -12.91
C LEU A 167 22.61 -6.19 -11.96
N VAL A 168 22.79 -6.52 -10.67
CA VAL A 168 23.46 -5.64 -9.70
C VAL A 168 24.85 -5.23 -10.20
N TYR A 169 25.65 -6.20 -10.66
CA TYR A 169 26.98 -5.94 -11.22
C TYR A 169 26.89 -4.99 -12.43
N SER A 170 26.01 -5.29 -13.40
CA SER A 170 25.88 -4.47 -14.61
C SER A 170 25.43 -3.03 -14.32
N LEU A 171 24.55 -2.82 -13.35
CA LEU A 171 24.07 -1.50 -12.92
C LEU A 171 25.20 -0.67 -12.29
N ILE A 172 26.03 -1.26 -11.43
CA ILE A 172 27.16 -0.56 -10.81
C ILE A 172 28.25 -0.32 -11.86
N ASN A 173 28.64 -1.35 -12.62
CA ASN A 173 29.77 -1.32 -13.53
C ASN A 173 29.57 -0.33 -14.68
N ILE A 174 28.35 -0.20 -15.22
CA ILE A 174 28.09 0.79 -16.27
C ILE A 174 28.31 2.21 -15.76
N LEU A 175 27.94 2.52 -14.51
CA LEU A 175 28.18 3.84 -13.95
C LEU A 175 29.66 4.03 -13.66
N HIS A 176 30.31 3.04 -13.03
CA HIS A 176 31.72 3.08 -12.68
C HIS A 176 32.62 3.35 -13.90
N THR A 177 32.32 2.70 -15.02
CA THR A 177 33.12 2.81 -16.25
C THR A 177 32.79 4.04 -17.10
N ARG A 178 31.61 4.67 -16.90
CA ARG A 178 31.10 5.71 -17.83
C ARG A 178 30.84 7.06 -17.18
N LEU A 179 30.83 7.18 -15.85
CA LEU A 179 30.74 8.45 -15.14
C LEU A 179 32.13 9.01 -14.82
N ALA A 180 32.20 10.32 -14.66
CA ALA A 180 33.41 11.02 -14.22
C ALA A 180 33.51 11.18 -12.69
N ILE A 181 32.47 10.77 -11.97
CA ILE A 181 32.38 10.83 -10.50
C ILE A 181 32.20 9.43 -9.93
N PRO A 182 32.60 9.19 -8.67
CA PRO A 182 32.45 7.89 -8.01
C PRO A 182 31.02 7.35 -7.97
N VAL A 183 30.93 6.02 -7.90
CA VAL A 183 29.67 5.28 -7.76
C VAL A 183 29.67 4.56 -6.43
N THR A 184 28.56 4.59 -5.71
CA THR A 184 28.39 3.97 -4.40
C THR A 184 27.17 3.05 -4.42
N ALA A 185 27.08 2.13 -3.46
CA ALA A 185 25.95 1.21 -3.39
C ALA A 185 25.47 1.03 -1.94
N LYS A 186 24.15 1.09 -1.77
CA LYS A 186 23.49 0.84 -0.48
C LYS A 186 22.76 -0.50 -0.49
N ILE A 187 23.23 -1.45 0.31
CA ILE A 187 22.72 -2.82 0.40
C ILE A 187 22.00 -3.12 1.72
N ARG A 188 21.32 -4.27 1.75
CA ARG A 188 20.88 -4.97 2.96
C ARG A 188 21.68 -6.26 3.13
N ILE A 189 21.72 -6.79 4.35
CA ILE A 189 22.33 -8.09 4.64
C ILE A 189 21.43 -9.27 4.25
N PHE A 190 22.03 -10.43 4.01
CA PHE A 190 21.33 -11.71 3.96
C PHE A 190 21.24 -12.34 5.36
N PRO A 191 20.33 -13.30 5.58
CA PRO A 191 20.33 -14.10 6.81
C PRO A 191 21.62 -14.90 7.01
N ASP A 192 22.27 -15.31 5.92
CA ASP A 192 23.56 -16.01 5.93
C ASP A 192 24.71 -14.98 5.81
N PRO A 193 25.55 -14.83 6.85
CA PRO A 193 26.70 -13.93 6.83
C PRO A 193 27.69 -14.19 5.69
N ALA A 194 27.89 -15.46 5.29
CA ALA A 194 28.81 -15.79 4.20
C ALA A 194 28.28 -15.28 2.86
N LYS A 195 26.96 -15.40 2.64
CA LYS A 195 26.30 -14.81 1.47
C LYS A 195 26.33 -13.29 1.49
N THR A 196 26.17 -12.67 2.66
CA THR A 196 26.35 -11.20 2.83
C THR A 196 27.75 -10.76 2.41
N LEU A 197 28.80 -11.47 2.86
CA LEU A 197 30.19 -11.16 2.50
C LEU A 197 30.45 -11.34 0.99
N ALA A 198 30.00 -12.43 0.39
CA ALA A 198 30.15 -12.67 -1.04
C ALA A 198 29.43 -11.60 -1.88
N TYR A 199 28.21 -11.22 -1.46
CA TYR A 199 27.45 -10.15 -2.10
C TYR A 199 28.17 -8.80 -2.02
N ALA A 200 28.73 -8.46 -0.84
CA ALA A 200 29.51 -7.24 -0.65
C ALA A 200 30.77 -7.21 -1.54
N LYS A 201 31.50 -8.34 -1.64
CA LYS A 201 32.66 -8.48 -2.54
C LYS A 201 32.26 -8.29 -4.00
N MET A 202 31.14 -8.88 -4.43
CA MET A 202 30.62 -8.71 -5.79
C MET A 202 30.29 -7.22 -6.08
N VAL A 203 29.60 -6.55 -5.16
CA VAL A 203 29.27 -5.12 -5.27
C VAL A 203 30.53 -4.25 -5.40
N LEU A 204 31.58 -4.53 -4.62
CA LEU A 204 32.86 -3.82 -4.72
C LEU A 204 33.58 -4.13 -6.04
N SER A 205 33.61 -5.39 -6.47
CA SER A 205 34.22 -5.79 -7.76
C SER A 205 33.53 -5.16 -8.97
N ALA A 206 32.23 -4.84 -8.85
CA ALA A 206 31.48 -4.12 -9.87
C ALA A 206 31.85 -2.63 -9.97
N GLY A 207 32.66 -2.10 -9.03
CA GLY A 207 33.15 -0.72 -9.05
C GLY A 207 32.52 0.21 -8.02
N ALA A 208 31.77 -0.31 -7.04
CA ALA A 208 31.27 0.50 -5.93
C ALA A 208 32.43 0.99 -5.06
N THR A 209 32.50 2.32 -4.89
CA THR A 209 33.57 3.02 -4.16
C THR A 209 33.32 3.02 -2.66
N PHE A 210 32.06 3.21 -2.25
CA PHE A 210 31.59 3.08 -0.86
C PHE A 210 30.51 1.99 -0.77
N LEU A 211 30.46 1.32 0.38
CA LEU A 211 29.44 0.34 0.71
C LEU A 211 28.58 0.81 1.88
N GLY A 212 27.34 1.23 1.59
CA GLY A 212 26.34 1.48 2.62
C GLY A 212 25.64 0.18 3.03
N VAL A 213 25.68 -0.20 4.31
CA VAL A 213 25.13 -1.46 4.79
C VAL A 213 24.01 -1.22 5.79
N HIS A 214 22.78 -1.57 5.42
CA HIS A 214 21.71 -1.68 6.39
C HIS A 214 21.74 -3.08 7.03
N GLY A 215 21.97 -3.13 8.35
CA GLY A 215 22.05 -4.38 9.14
C GLY A 215 20.73 -5.15 9.28
N ARG A 216 19.77 -4.98 8.37
CA ARG A 216 18.51 -5.73 8.35
C ARG A 216 18.37 -6.47 7.02
N THR A 217 17.80 -7.66 7.08
CA THR A 217 17.39 -8.42 5.89
C THR A 217 16.24 -7.73 5.16
N ARG A 218 15.95 -8.13 3.91
CA ARG A 218 14.79 -7.63 3.15
C ARG A 218 13.46 -7.79 3.91
N ASP A 219 13.28 -8.92 4.58
CA ASP A 219 12.02 -9.29 5.22
C ASP A 219 11.80 -8.58 6.57
N GLN A 220 12.86 -8.00 7.13
CA GLN A 220 12.81 -7.14 8.32
C GLN A 220 12.29 -5.73 7.96
N LYS A 221 10.97 -5.62 7.84
CA LYS A 221 10.22 -4.39 7.53
C LYS A 221 8.86 -4.35 8.22
N GLY A 222 8.24 -3.16 8.28
CA GLY A 222 6.92 -2.97 8.90
C GLY A 222 6.91 -3.40 10.37
N ILE A 223 5.92 -4.19 10.77
CA ILE A 223 5.81 -4.75 12.13
C ILE A 223 6.97 -5.74 12.42
N LEU A 224 7.54 -6.37 11.40
CA LEU A 224 8.65 -7.33 11.52
C LEU A 224 10.04 -6.68 11.45
N THR A 225 10.13 -5.35 11.63
CA THR A 225 11.39 -4.62 11.41
C THR A 225 12.53 -5.11 12.32
N GLY A 226 12.26 -5.32 13.61
CA GLY A 226 13.26 -5.79 14.57
C GLY A 226 14.54 -4.93 14.65
N VAL A 227 15.56 -5.48 15.29
CA VAL A 227 16.87 -4.82 15.49
C VAL A 227 17.79 -5.11 14.30
N ALA A 228 18.61 -4.11 13.95
CA ALA A 228 19.68 -4.21 12.96
C ALA A 228 20.87 -4.96 13.56
N ASP A 229 21.36 -5.95 12.83
CA ASP A 229 22.50 -6.77 13.18
C ASP A 229 23.81 -6.03 12.84
N TRP A 230 24.32 -5.29 13.82
CA TRP A 230 25.63 -4.62 13.73
C TRP A 230 26.79 -5.62 13.69
N THR A 231 26.61 -6.86 14.15
CA THR A 231 27.67 -7.87 14.15
C THR A 231 28.01 -8.31 12.73
N GLN A 232 27.03 -8.34 11.82
CA GLN A 232 27.29 -8.59 10.40
C GLN A 232 27.99 -7.42 9.71
N ILE A 233 27.75 -6.17 10.14
CA ILE A 233 28.52 -5.02 9.63
C ILE A 233 29.97 -5.12 10.09
N LYS A 234 30.20 -5.47 11.35
CA LYS A 234 31.54 -5.76 11.90
C LYS A 234 32.23 -6.89 11.13
N MET A 235 31.51 -7.97 10.83
CA MET A 235 32.02 -9.08 10.03
C MET A 235 32.47 -8.61 8.64
N LEU A 236 31.69 -7.75 7.98
CA LEU A 236 32.10 -7.16 6.71
C LEU A 236 33.36 -6.32 6.84
N ARG A 237 33.46 -5.46 7.87
CA ARG A 237 34.68 -4.69 8.15
C ARG A 237 35.90 -5.59 8.30
N ASP A 238 35.77 -6.70 9.03
CA ASP A 238 36.89 -7.60 9.35
C ASP A 238 37.34 -8.45 8.15
N ASN A 239 36.49 -8.63 7.14
CA ASN A 239 36.72 -9.55 6.02
C ASN A 239 36.80 -8.87 4.64
N LEU A 240 36.65 -7.55 4.60
CA LEU A 240 36.86 -6.72 3.40
C LEU A 240 38.21 -5.98 3.51
N PRO A 241 38.79 -5.52 2.39
CA PRO A 241 40.02 -4.74 2.42
C PRO A 241 39.92 -3.55 3.38
N PRO A 242 40.95 -3.23 4.19
CA PRO A 242 40.91 -2.13 5.17
C PRO A 242 40.56 -0.76 4.55
N GLU A 243 40.96 -0.56 3.29
CA GLU A 243 40.69 0.66 2.52
C GLU A 243 39.22 0.80 2.09
N THR A 244 38.42 -0.26 2.20
CA THR A 244 36.98 -0.23 1.89
C THR A 244 36.29 0.74 2.83
N VAL A 245 35.55 1.69 2.28
CA VAL A 245 34.74 2.62 3.07
C VAL A 245 33.36 2.01 3.29
N ILE A 246 32.98 1.85 4.56
CA ILE A 246 31.71 1.24 4.98
C ILE A 246 30.90 2.27 5.77
N PHE A 247 29.66 2.48 5.35
CA PHE A 247 28.69 3.29 6.07
C PHE A 247 27.66 2.38 6.76
N ALA A 248 27.66 2.35 8.09
CA ALA A 248 26.71 1.56 8.87
C ALA A 248 25.32 2.22 8.90
N ASN A 249 24.26 1.42 8.82
CA ASN A 249 22.89 1.92 8.90
C ASN A 249 21.98 0.95 9.66
N GLY A 250 21.01 1.51 10.39
CA GLY A 250 19.99 0.79 11.15
C GLY A 250 20.15 0.94 12.66
N ASN A 251 19.05 1.21 13.36
CA ASN A 251 18.99 1.44 14.81
C ASN A 251 19.86 2.61 15.32
N ILE A 252 19.90 3.72 14.56
CA ILE A 252 20.51 4.99 14.98
C ILE A 252 19.37 5.95 15.28
N LEU A 253 19.02 6.06 16.57
CA LEU A 253 17.82 6.75 17.03
C LEU A 253 18.14 7.97 17.90
N HIS A 254 19.31 7.99 18.53
CA HIS A 254 19.78 9.07 19.40
C HIS A 254 21.24 9.44 19.06
N PRO A 255 21.71 10.64 19.47
CA PRO A 255 23.11 11.02 19.35
C PRO A 255 24.11 9.98 19.88
N GLY A 256 23.79 9.37 21.02
CA GLY A 256 24.63 8.33 21.64
C GLY A 256 24.76 7.04 20.83
N ASP A 257 23.85 6.78 19.88
CA ASP A 257 23.92 5.57 19.03
C ASP A 257 25.03 5.68 17.97
N ILE A 258 25.44 6.89 17.60
CA ILE A 258 26.49 7.12 16.59
C ILE A 258 27.85 6.57 17.06
N PRO A 259 28.43 7.03 18.19
CA PRO A 259 29.70 6.48 18.68
C PRO A 259 29.59 4.98 18.98
N ARG A 260 28.49 4.53 19.60
CA ARG A 260 28.25 3.10 19.86
C ARG A 260 28.28 2.25 18.60
N CYS A 261 27.63 2.71 17.53
CA CYS A 261 27.60 1.98 16.26
C CYS A 261 28.98 1.94 15.61
N LEU A 262 29.71 3.07 15.62
CA LEU A 262 31.07 3.14 15.08
C LEU A 262 32.02 2.20 15.83
N ASP A 263 31.96 2.20 17.17
CA ASP A 263 32.78 1.33 18.01
C ASP A 263 32.44 -0.15 17.81
N ALA A 264 31.14 -0.49 17.73
CA ALA A 264 30.69 -1.87 17.57
C ALA A 264 30.97 -2.44 16.18
N THR A 265 30.92 -1.61 15.13
CA THR A 265 31.01 -2.07 13.73
C THR A 265 32.37 -1.83 13.10
N GLY A 266 33.15 -0.87 13.61
CA GLY A 266 34.34 -0.36 12.92
C GLY A 266 34.02 0.31 11.57
N ALA A 267 32.76 0.67 11.29
CA ALA A 267 32.39 1.41 10.10
C ALA A 267 33.03 2.82 10.12
N ASP A 268 33.20 3.42 8.94
CA ASP A 268 33.82 4.76 8.83
C ASP A 268 32.83 5.88 9.17
N ALA A 269 31.56 5.63 8.90
CA ALA A 269 30.47 6.57 9.13
C ALA A 269 29.17 5.84 9.45
N VAL A 270 28.20 6.60 9.96
CA VAL A 270 26.87 6.12 10.32
C VAL A 270 25.82 6.91 9.57
N MET A 271 24.86 6.20 8.97
CA MET A 271 23.67 6.78 8.38
C MET A 271 22.48 6.68 9.33
N SER A 272 21.81 7.80 9.60
CA SER A 272 20.49 7.82 10.24
C SER A 272 19.39 8.12 9.22
N ALA A 273 18.27 7.40 9.33
CA ALA A 273 17.09 7.54 8.48
C ALA A 273 15.90 8.01 9.33
N GLU A 274 15.05 7.08 9.78
CA GLU A 274 13.88 7.41 10.61
C GLU A 274 14.25 8.18 11.87
N GLY A 275 15.36 7.86 12.55
CA GLY A 275 15.82 8.61 13.73
C GLY A 275 16.01 10.10 13.43
N ASN A 276 16.66 10.44 12.31
CA ASN A 276 16.82 11.82 11.86
C ASN A 276 15.48 12.50 11.54
N LEU A 277 14.47 11.79 11.00
CA LEU A 277 13.13 12.35 10.75
C LEU A 277 12.37 12.75 12.02
N TYR A 278 12.65 12.09 13.14
CA TYR A 278 12.04 12.41 14.43
C TYR A 278 12.88 13.39 15.25
N ASN A 279 14.20 13.40 15.03
CA ASN A 279 15.12 14.33 15.66
C ASN A 279 16.25 14.71 14.69
N PRO A 280 16.18 15.87 14.00
CA PRO A 280 17.26 16.34 13.14
C PRO A 280 18.57 16.56 13.89
N ALA A 281 18.51 16.88 15.20
CA ALA A 281 19.65 17.07 16.08
C ALA A 281 20.35 15.77 16.53
N ILE A 282 19.96 14.62 15.94
CA ILE A 282 20.60 13.33 16.20
C ILE A 282 22.12 13.33 15.93
N PHE A 283 22.64 14.25 15.12
CA PHE A 283 24.07 14.31 14.78
C PHE A 283 24.92 15.18 15.71
N HIS A 284 24.31 15.77 16.74
CA HIS A 284 25.03 16.50 17.78
C HIS A 284 25.87 15.57 18.67
N ASP A 285 26.78 16.15 19.45
CA ASP A 285 27.55 15.37 20.42
C ASP A 285 26.63 14.95 21.57
N PRO A 286 26.59 13.65 21.97
CA PRO A 286 25.71 13.20 23.03
C PRO A 286 26.00 13.84 24.41
N SER A 287 27.16 14.48 24.60
CA SER A 287 27.50 15.22 25.82
C SER A 287 26.95 16.66 25.85
N GLU A 288 26.41 17.17 24.73
CA GLU A 288 25.79 18.48 24.69
C GLU A 288 24.45 18.50 25.45
N PRO A 289 24.02 19.66 25.98
CA PRO A 289 22.76 19.78 26.71
C PRO A 289 21.55 19.28 25.91
N LEU A 290 20.51 18.84 26.62
CA LEU A 290 19.26 18.37 26.00
C LEU A 290 18.62 19.38 25.04
N ASP A 291 18.76 20.67 25.28
CA ASP A 291 18.24 21.70 24.36
C ASP A 291 18.91 21.70 22.99
N VAL A 292 20.11 21.13 22.91
CA VAL A 292 20.86 20.95 21.67
C VAL A 292 20.58 19.57 21.08
N THR A 293 20.67 18.51 21.89
CA THR A 293 20.55 17.12 21.41
C THR A 293 19.11 16.67 21.17
N HIS A 294 18.15 17.25 21.89
CA HIS A 294 16.71 16.96 21.85
C HIS A 294 15.92 18.27 21.99
N PRO A 295 16.01 19.17 20.99
CA PRO A 295 15.37 20.48 21.02
C PRO A 295 13.85 20.34 21.07
N ARG A 296 13.16 21.45 21.42
CA ARG A 296 11.69 21.45 21.41
C ARG A 296 11.16 21.18 20.00
N VAL A 297 10.09 20.38 19.91
CA VAL A 297 9.50 19.96 18.63
C VAL A 297 8.95 21.14 17.82
N ASP A 298 8.39 22.14 18.49
CA ASP A 298 7.86 23.36 17.86
C ASP A 298 8.97 24.25 17.30
N MET A 299 10.08 24.40 18.02
CA MET A 299 11.23 25.17 17.56
C MET A 299 11.87 24.53 16.31
N MET A 300 12.05 23.20 16.34
CA MET A 300 12.58 22.45 15.19
C MET A 300 11.63 22.53 13.98
N ALA A 301 10.33 22.43 14.21
CA ALA A 301 9.33 22.58 13.16
C ALA A 301 9.32 23.99 12.54
N ARG A 302 9.47 25.05 13.34
CA ARG A 302 9.58 26.43 12.85
C ARG A 302 10.84 26.64 12.02
N GLU A 303 11.97 26.12 12.47
CA GLU A 303 13.21 26.21 11.69
C GLU A 303 13.05 25.52 10.34
N TYR A 304 12.45 24.33 10.32
CA TYR A 304 12.16 23.62 9.09
C TYR A 304 11.26 24.45 8.15
N LEU A 305 10.15 25.00 8.65
CA LEU A 305 9.26 25.85 7.83
C LEU A 305 9.92 27.12 7.34
N LYS A 306 10.83 27.71 8.13
CA LYS A 306 11.64 28.85 7.69
C LYS A 306 12.51 28.47 6.49
N ILE A 307 13.15 27.31 6.53
CA ILE A 307 13.94 26.79 5.40
C ILE A 307 13.05 26.54 4.18
N VAL A 308 11.88 25.94 4.37
CA VAL A 308 10.91 25.73 3.28
C VAL A 308 10.50 27.06 2.65
N ALA A 309 10.23 28.09 3.45
CA ALA A 309 9.90 29.42 2.96
C ALA A 309 11.07 30.09 2.21
N GLU A 310 12.30 29.94 2.71
CA GLU A 310 13.53 30.45 2.06
C GLU A 310 13.80 29.77 0.70
N LEU A 311 13.47 28.49 0.57
CA LEU A 311 13.68 27.70 -0.65
C LEU A 311 12.53 27.77 -1.66
N ASN A 312 11.33 28.17 -1.23
CA ASN A 312 10.16 28.42 -2.06
C ASN A 312 9.82 27.26 -3.02
N ASP A 313 9.97 27.47 -4.33
CA ASP A 313 9.64 26.53 -5.41
C ASP A 313 10.53 25.28 -5.45
N LYS A 314 11.58 25.24 -4.62
CA LYS A 314 12.51 24.11 -4.50
C LYS A 314 12.17 23.14 -3.37
N SER A 315 11.09 23.41 -2.62
CA SER A 315 10.61 22.54 -1.54
C SER A 315 9.36 21.76 -1.94
N SER A 316 9.26 20.54 -1.43
CA SER A 316 8.13 19.65 -1.68
C SER A 316 7.08 19.79 -0.59
N TRP A 317 5.89 20.28 -0.93
CA TRP A 317 4.79 20.46 0.02
C TRP A 317 4.26 19.14 0.61
N SER A 318 4.25 18.06 -0.17
CA SER A 318 3.90 16.73 0.34
C SER A 318 4.91 16.27 1.39
N SER A 319 6.20 16.53 1.18
CA SER A 319 7.26 16.26 2.14
C SER A 319 7.13 17.15 3.38
N THR A 320 6.83 18.45 3.22
CA THR A 320 6.68 19.40 4.32
C THR A 320 5.66 18.91 5.35
N LYS A 321 4.46 18.54 4.89
CA LYS A 321 3.40 18.02 5.76
C LYS A 321 3.81 16.72 6.44
N ALA A 322 4.46 15.80 5.71
CA ALA A 322 4.92 14.55 6.27
C ALA A 322 6.00 14.74 7.35
N HIS A 323 6.93 15.67 7.15
CA HIS A 323 7.94 16.02 8.14
C HIS A 323 7.34 16.60 9.42
N LEU A 324 6.35 17.49 9.30
CA LEU A 324 5.65 18.01 10.48
C LEU A 324 4.96 16.90 11.28
N PHE A 325 4.33 15.93 10.62
CA PHE A 325 3.78 14.75 11.31
C PHE A 325 4.84 13.93 12.05
N LYS A 326 6.09 13.90 11.57
CA LYS A 326 7.19 13.18 12.23
C LYS A 326 7.75 13.98 13.39
N LEU A 327 8.13 15.24 13.17
CA LEU A 327 8.69 16.14 14.18
C LEU A 327 7.74 16.35 15.36
N LEU A 328 6.46 16.64 15.08
CA LEU A 328 5.45 16.95 16.10
C LEU A 328 4.78 15.70 16.65
N ARG A 329 5.15 14.49 16.20
CA ARG A 329 4.52 13.23 16.64
C ARG A 329 4.43 13.13 18.17
N PRO A 330 5.50 13.40 18.96
CA PRO A 330 5.43 13.31 20.40
C PRO A 330 4.33 14.20 21.02
N ALA A 331 4.21 15.44 20.54
CA ALA A 331 3.14 16.35 20.94
C ALA A 331 1.76 15.91 20.44
N PHE A 332 1.66 15.40 19.22
CA PHE A 332 0.41 14.94 18.61
C PHE A 332 -0.20 13.70 19.26
N LEU A 333 0.58 12.92 20.01
CA LEU A 333 0.06 11.82 20.82
C LEU A 333 -0.72 12.30 22.03
N ILE A 334 -0.42 13.50 22.55
CA ILE A 334 -1.07 14.09 23.72
C ILE A 334 -2.12 15.11 23.28
N HIS A 335 -1.74 15.99 22.36
CA HIS A 335 -2.56 17.06 21.83
C HIS A 335 -3.03 16.71 20.41
N THR A 336 -4.15 15.99 20.34
CA THR A 336 -4.68 15.45 19.08
C THR A 336 -5.34 16.51 18.19
N GLN A 337 -5.78 17.64 18.74
CA GLN A 337 -6.43 18.70 17.97
C GLN A 337 -5.49 19.32 16.90
N PRO A 338 -4.28 19.79 17.24
CA PRO A 338 -3.29 20.21 16.23
C PRO A 338 -2.97 19.16 15.17
N ARG A 339 -2.90 17.87 15.54
CA ARG A 339 -2.70 16.74 14.61
C ARG A 339 -3.82 16.67 13.58
N ASN A 340 -5.06 16.75 14.04
CA ASN A 340 -6.25 16.68 13.20
C ASN A 340 -6.33 17.88 12.25
N THR A 341 -6.00 19.08 12.75
CA THR A 341 -5.91 20.30 11.93
C THR A 341 -4.87 20.15 10.82
N LEU A 342 -3.66 19.70 11.13
CA LEU A 342 -2.63 19.43 10.13
C LEU A 342 -3.11 18.40 9.08
N GLY A 343 -3.81 17.35 9.51
CA GLY A 343 -4.41 16.35 8.62
C GLY A 343 -5.37 16.95 7.60
N LYS A 344 -6.19 17.91 8.03
CA LYS A 344 -7.21 18.58 7.20
C LYS A 344 -6.65 19.68 6.30
N THR A 345 -5.47 20.23 6.56
CA THR A 345 -4.85 21.25 5.69
C THR A 345 -4.63 20.71 4.28
N ARG A 346 -5.31 21.33 3.29
CA ARG A 346 -5.23 21.02 1.85
C ARG A 346 -4.36 22.01 1.06
N GLY A 347 -4.01 23.14 1.67
CA GLY A 347 -3.26 24.23 1.04
C GLY A 347 -1.76 24.23 1.35
N ASN A 348 -1.03 25.02 0.54
CA ASN A 348 0.40 25.27 0.64
C ASN A 348 0.69 26.58 1.38
N SER A 349 0.18 26.72 2.61
CA SER A 349 0.26 27.94 3.41
C SER A 349 1.21 27.78 4.60
N ILE A 350 2.33 28.51 4.58
CA ILE A 350 3.30 28.49 5.69
C ILE A 350 2.70 29.16 6.93
N GLU A 351 1.85 30.15 6.74
CA GLU A 351 1.12 30.85 7.80
C GLU A 351 0.17 29.89 8.54
N GLU A 352 -0.59 29.05 7.80
CA GLU A 352 -1.46 28.05 8.40
C GLU A 352 -0.66 26.99 9.17
N LEU A 353 0.46 26.53 8.61
CA LEU A 353 1.32 25.56 9.29
C LEU A 353 1.96 26.16 10.56
N ASN A 354 2.36 27.44 10.53
CA ASN A 354 2.85 28.14 11.70
C ASN A 354 1.77 28.29 12.78
N ALA A 355 0.52 28.56 12.41
CA ALA A 355 -0.58 28.64 13.37
C ALA A 355 -0.83 27.30 14.09
N ILE A 356 -0.66 26.17 13.40
CA ILE A 356 -0.72 24.84 14.02
C ILE A 356 0.43 24.67 15.01
N ILE A 357 1.64 25.11 14.65
CA ILE A 357 2.80 25.04 15.55
C ILE A 357 2.63 25.99 16.74
N ASP A 358 2.00 27.16 16.57
CA ASP A 358 1.65 28.09 17.66
C ASP A 358 0.74 27.39 18.68
N ALA A 359 -0.28 26.66 18.21
CA ALA A 359 -1.17 25.90 19.09
C ALA A 359 -0.42 24.83 19.89
N VAL A 360 0.55 24.14 19.26
CA VAL A 360 1.44 23.21 19.97
C VAL A 360 2.33 23.96 20.97
N SER A 361 2.90 25.10 20.58
CA SER A 361 3.82 25.90 21.42
C SER A 361 3.16 26.34 22.73
N VAL A 362 1.88 26.75 22.66
CA VAL A 362 1.09 27.13 23.85
C VAL A 362 0.99 25.97 24.85
N GLU A 363 0.74 24.76 24.38
CA GLU A 363 0.65 23.59 25.26
C GLU A 363 2.01 23.19 25.84
N ILE A 364 3.09 23.33 25.06
CA ILE A 364 4.45 23.13 25.54
C ILE A 364 4.79 24.12 26.66
N ASP A 365 4.50 25.41 26.47
CA ASP A 365 4.82 26.44 27.46
C ASP A 365 4.03 26.23 28.76
N LYS A 366 2.77 25.76 28.68
CA LYS A 366 1.98 25.36 29.86
C LYS A 366 2.61 24.19 30.60
N ALA A 367 3.07 23.16 29.89
CA ALA A 367 3.69 21.99 30.50
C ALA A 367 5.01 22.36 31.21
N ILE A 368 5.85 23.15 30.54
CA ILE A 368 7.10 23.67 31.13
C ILE A 368 6.80 24.52 32.38
N ALA A 369 5.82 25.41 32.33
CA ALA A 369 5.42 26.22 33.49
C ALA A 369 4.87 25.38 34.66
N ALA A 370 4.26 24.23 34.37
CA ALA A 370 3.80 23.25 35.36
C ALA A 370 4.94 22.37 35.92
N GLY A 371 6.17 22.55 35.45
CA GLY A 371 7.35 21.81 35.89
C GLY A 371 7.61 20.51 35.13
N ASP A 372 6.91 20.24 34.03
CA ASP A 372 7.16 19.06 33.19
C ASP A 372 8.60 19.08 32.63
N GLY A 373 9.30 17.96 32.77
CA GLY A 373 10.72 17.82 32.40
C GLY A 373 11.73 18.52 33.33
N THR A 374 11.31 19.09 34.46
CA THR A 374 12.24 19.71 35.43
C THR A 374 13.14 18.65 36.07
N GLY A 375 14.46 18.86 35.99
CA GLY A 375 15.45 17.97 36.59
C GLY A 375 15.95 16.84 35.69
N LEU A 376 15.38 16.66 34.50
CA LEU A 376 15.91 15.73 33.50
C LEU A 376 17.26 16.24 32.98
N THR A 377 18.28 15.41 33.12
CA THR A 377 19.65 15.73 32.66
C THR A 377 19.96 15.11 31.30
N GLY A 378 19.12 14.19 30.84
CA GLY A 378 19.33 13.42 29.60
C GLY A 378 20.19 12.18 29.80
N ASN A 379 20.48 11.82 31.06
CA ASN A 379 21.19 10.61 31.44
C ASN A 379 20.25 9.54 32.01
N GLU A 380 19.03 9.94 32.35
CA GLU A 380 18.00 9.06 32.86
C GLU A 380 17.48 8.19 31.72
N LEU A 381 17.44 6.87 31.94
CA LEU A 381 16.91 5.91 30.97
C LEU A 381 15.56 5.37 31.45
N ASP A 382 14.62 5.21 30.52
CA ASP A 382 13.36 4.54 30.74
C ASP A 382 13.52 3.02 30.92
N GLU A 383 12.41 2.33 31.17
CA GLU A 383 12.37 0.88 31.36
C GLU A 383 12.85 0.07 30.13
N HIS A 384 12.94 0.72 28.98
CA HIS A 384 13.40 0.15 27.71
C HIS A 384 14.84 0.56 27.37
N GLY A 385 15.51 1.34 28.23
CA GLY A 385 16.89 1.79 28.05
C GLY A 385 17.05 2.98 27.10
N PHE A 386 15.98 3.75 26.86
CA PHE A 386 16.02 4.99 26.08
C PHE A 386 16.04 6.22 26.98
N VAL A 387 16.60 7.33 26.50
CA VAL A 387 16.64 8.57 27.29
C VAL A 387 15.22 9.03 27.61
N GLU A 388 14.94 9.24 28.88
CA GLU A 388 13.65 9.76 29.34
C GLU A 388 13.53 11.23 28.90
N LEU A 389 12.53 11.51 28.06
CA LEU A 389 12.34 12.83 27.46
C LEU A 389 10.88 13.27 27.61
N PRO A 390 10.63 14.53 27.98
CA PRO A 390 9.28 15.05 27.97
C PRO A 390 8.76 15.10 26.53
N TRP A 391 7.45 14.92 26.37
CA TRP A 391 6.77 14.81 25.08
C TRP A 391 6.99 16.01 24.15
N TRP A 392 7.40 17.16 24.69
CA TRP A 392 7.65 18.38 23.92
C TRP A 392 9.06 18.47 23.33
N ARG A 393 9.93 17.49 23.56
CA ARG A 393 11.25 17.36 22.91
C ARG A 393 11.22 16.40 21.72
N CYS A 394 12.04 16.70 20.71
CA CYS A 394 12.34 15.80 19.60
C CYS A 394 12.87 14.47 20.16
N GLN A 395 12.22 13.37 19.80
CA GLN A 395 12.53 12.04 20.34
C GLN A 395 12.12 10.96 19.33
N PRO A 396 12.82 9.81 19.29
CA PRO A 396 12.57 8.81 18.28
C PRO A 396 11.22 8.13 18.44
N CYS A 397 10.66 7.69 17.31
CA CYS A 397 9.49 6.82 17.33
C CYS A 397 9.92 5.37 17.60
N LEU A 398 9.72 4.94 18.84
CA LEU A 398 9.80 3.54 19.22
C LEU A 398 8.57 2.80 18.68
N ARG A 399 8.79 1.67 18.02
CA ARG A 399 7.69 0.81 17.54
C ARG A 399 7.40 -0.25 18.60
N PRO A 400 6.12 -0.53 18.90
CA PRO A 400 5.77 -1.62 19.80
C PRO A 400 6.39 -2.94 19.32
N GLU A 401 6.84 -3.77 20.26
CA GLU A 401 7.34 -5.11 19.93
C GLU A 401 6.23 -5.95 19.27
N ALA A 402 6.61 -6.75 18.28
CA ALA A 402 5.67 -7.71 17.70
C ALA A 402 5.34 -8.78 18.75
N PRO A 403 4.07 -9.21 18.91
CA PRO A 403 3.71 -10.24 19.89
C PRO A 403 4.56 -11.50 19.74
N GLU A 404 5.05 -12.05 20.86
CA GLU A 404 5.88 -13.25 20.87
C GLU A 404 5.21 -14.40 20.10
N GLY A 405 5.96 -15.03 19.17
CA GLY A 405 5.51 -16.21 18.42
C GLY A 405 5.02 -15.96 16.98
N ALA A 406 4.91 -14.70 16.53
CA ALA A 406 4.54 -14.38 15.15
C ALA A 406 5.50 -15.01 14.10
N GLY A 407 6.81 -14.97 14.35
CA GLY A 407 7.83 -15.51 13.43
C GLY A 407 7.89 -17.05 13.36
N LYS A 408 7.60 -17.76 14.47
CA LYS A 408 7.61 -19.24 14.50
C LYS A 408 6.40 -19.83 13.77
N LYS A 409 5.22 -19.22 13.92
CA LYS A 409 4.01 -19.62 13.17
C LYS A 409 4.14 -19.36 11.67
N GLN A 410 4.78 -18.25 11.26
CA GLN A 410 5.02 -17.95 9.85
C GLN A 410 6.03 -18.89 9.17
N LYS A 411 7.12 -19.29 9.85
CA LYS A 411 8.08 -20.27 9.30
C LYS A 411 7.45 -21.64 9.10
N LYS A 412 6.65 -22.12 10.06
CA LYS A 412 5.94 -23.40 9.97
C LYS A 412 4.89 -23.38 8.84
N LYS A 413 4.12 -22.29 8.74
CA LYS A 413 3.13 -22.08 7.68
C LYS A 413 3.77 -21.94 6.29
N LYS A 414 4.95 -21.31 6.16
CA LYS A 414 5.70 -21.24 4.89
C LYS A 414 6.23 -22.60 4.45
N ALA A 415 6.70 -23.44 5.38
CA ALA A 415 7.14 -24.79 5.08
C ALA A 415 5.98 -25.67 4.60
N GLU A 416 4.84 -25.64 5.31
CA GLU A 416 3.61 -26.38 4.95
C GLU A 416 3.01 -25.92 3.61
N ILE A 417 3.06 -24.60 3.32
CA ILE A 417 2.62 -24.05 2.01
C ILE A 417 3.60 -24.41 0.89
N GLY A 418 4.90 -24.50 1.17
CA GLY A 418 5.91 -24.93 0.20
C GLY A 418 5.69 -26.38 -0.24
N GLU A 419 5.47 -27.25 0.73
CA GLU A 419 5.21 -28.68 0.52
C GLU A 419 3.88 -28.92 -0.24
N GLN A 420 2.85 -28.12 0.04
CA GLN A 420 1.59 -28.16 -0.71
C GLN A 420 1.76 -27.63 -2.14
N LYS A 421 2.54 -26.57 -2.36
CA LYS A 421 2.79 -26.02 -3.70
C LYS A 421 3.56 -26.99 -4.61
N GLU A 422 4.52 -27.73 -4.07
CA GLU A 422 5.22 -28.77 -4.85
C GLU A 422 4.29 -29.92 -5.22
N LYS A 423 3.38 -30.35 -4.32
CA LYS A 423 2.34 -31.34 -4.64
C LYS A 423 1.35 -30.87 -5.71
N PHE A 424 0.89 -29.61 -5.64
CA PHE A 424 -0.02 -29.05 -6.66
C PHE A 424 0.67 -28.84 -8.01
N ALA A 425 1.94 -28.47 -8.03
CA ALA A 425 2.73 -28.35 -9.27
C ALA A 425 2.95 -29.72 -9.94
N GLY A 426 3.23 -30.77 -9.15
CA GLY A 426 3.35 -32.14 -9.65
C GLY A 426 2.03 -32.66 -10.26
N ALA A 427 0.91 -32.43 -9.60
CA ALA A 427 -0.41 -32.83 -10.10
C ALA A 427 -0.81 -32.09 -11.39
N ALA A 428 -0.52 -30.78 -11.49
CA ALA A 428 -0.78 -30.01 -12.69
C ALA A 428 0.10 -30.43 -13.87
N ALA A 429 1.36 -30.80 -13.61
CA ALA A 429 2.27 -31.31 -14.64
C ALA A 429 1.82 -32.68 -15.18
N ALA A 430 1.32 -33.57 -14.32
CA ALA A 430 0.77 -34.86 -14.75
C ALA A 430 -0.47 -34.70 -15.64
N LEU A 431 -1.41 -33.84 -15.25
CA LEU A 431 -2.62 -33.54 -16.05
C LEU A 431 -2.30 -32.92 -17.41
N ALA A 432 -1.29 -32.03 -17.49
CA ALA A 432 -0.85 -31.45 -18.74
C ALA A 432 -0.18 -32.49 -19.67
N LEU A 433 0.50 -33.48 -19.09
CA LEU A 433 1.12 -34.57 -19.84
C LEU A 433 0.07 -35.58 -20.34
N ASP A 434 -0.96 -35.89 -19.53
CA ASP A 434 -2.13 -36.69 -19.93
C ASP A 434 -2.82 -36.11 -21.17
N ALA A 435 -3.08 -34.80 -21.15
CA ALA A 435 -3.71 -34.10 -22.26
C ALA A 435 -2.89 -34.21 -23.55
N LYS A 436 -1.56 -34.07 -23.46
CA LYS A 436 -0.65 -34.21 -24.62
C LYS A 436 -0.57 -35.65 -25.16
N LEU A 437 -0.63 -36.65 -24.28
CA LEU A 437 -0.64 -38.06 -24.67
C LEU A 437 -1.95 -38.41 -25.38
N ALA A 438 -3.07 -37.91 -24.88
CA ALA A 438 -4.38 -38.06 -25.52
C ALA A 438 -4.41 -37.43 -26.93
N GLU A 439 -3.92 -36.20 -27.06
CA GLU A 439 -3.85 -35.49 -28.35
C GLU A 439 -2.99 -36.25 -29.37
N LYS A 440 -1.80 -36.72 -28.99
CA LYS A 440 -0.94 -37.54 -29.87
C LYS A 440 -1.60 -38.86 -30.29
N LYS A 441 -2.40 -39.45 -29.40
CA LYS A 441 -3.10 -40.71 -29.67
C LYS A 441 -4.26 -40.48 -30.65
N GLU A 442 -5.01 -39.39 -30.48
CA GLU A 442 -6.03 -38.97 -31.44
C GLU A 442 -5.43 -38.63 -32.81
N GLU A 443 -4.28 -37.95 -32.85
CA GLU A 443 -3.56 -37.66 -34.10
C GLU A 443 -3.09 -38.94 -34.82
N ALA A 444 -2.55 -39.91 -34.08
CA ALA A 444 -2.13 -41.19 -34.65
C ALA A 444 -3.31 -42.00 -35.21
N VAL A 445 -4.47 -41.94 -34.53
CA VAL A 445 -5.72 -42.56 -35.01
C VAL A 445 -6.26 -41.83 -36.26
N ALA A 446 -6.26 -40.50 -36.26
CA ALA A 446 -6.72 -39.69 -37.39
C ALA A 446 -5.87 -39.90 -38.65
N ASN A 447 -4.58 -40.18 -38.48
CA ASN A 447 -3.65 -40.49 -39.57
C ASN A 447 -3.69 -41.97 -40.02
N GLY A 448 -4.59 -42.79 -39.47
CA GLY A 448 -4.74 -44.21 -39.84
C GLY A 448 -3.65 -45.14 -39.29
N ASP A 449 -2.80 -44.65 -38.38
CA ASP A 449 -1.60 -45.33 -37.91
C ASP A 449 -1.89 -46.09 -36.60
N VAL A 450 -2.76 -47.11 -36.70
CA VAL A 450 -3.36 -47.84 -35.56
C VAL A 450 -2.32 -48.49 -34.65
N LYS A 451 -1.16 -48.88 -35.21
CA LYS A 451 -0.06 -49.48 -34.44
C LYS A 451 0.61 -48.43 -33.52
N LYS A 452 0.86 -47.23 -34.05
CA LYS A 452 1.44 -46.11 -33.31
C LYS A 452 0.50 -45.59 -32.22
N ALA A 453 -0.81 -45.55 -32.49
CA ALA A 453 -1.82 -45.19 -31.49
C ALA A 453 -1.87 -46.18 -30.31
N ARG A 454 -1.63 -47.48 -30.55
CA ARG A 454 -1.57 -48.50 -29.48
C ARG A 454 -0.33 -48.40 -28.60
N GLU A 455 0.77 -47.87 -29.12
CA GLU A 455 2.05 -47.74 -28.40
C GLU A 455 2.14 -46.47 -27.54
N ILE A 456 1.23 -45.51 -27.70
CA ILE A 456 1.17 -44.29 -26.89
C ILE A 456 0.46 -44.56 -25.54
N PRO A 457 1.11 -44.32 -24.39
CA PRO A 457 0.53 -44.51 -23.06
C PRO A 457 -0.73 -43.68 -22.85
N ALA A 458 -1.69 -44.21 -22.09
CA ALA A 458 -2.97 -43.56 -21.84
C ALA A 458 -2.90 -42.46 -20.76
N SER A 459 -1.85 -42.46 -19.93
CA SER A 459 -1.60 -41.43 -18.92
C SER A 459 -0.10 -41.25 -18.64
N ALA A 460 0.23 -40.16 -17.96
CA ALA A 460 1.51 -39.84 -17.35
C ALA A 460 1.93 -40.95 -16.38
N GLU A 461 0.98 -41.52 -15.65
CA GLU A 461 1.23 -42.64 -14.74
C GLU A 461 1.59 -43.93 -15.51
N GLU A 462 0.93 -44.24 -16.63
CA GLU A 462 1.34 -45.36 -17.50
C GLU A 462 2.69 -45.11 -18.20
N LEU A 463 2.98 -43.87 -18.60
CA LEU A 463 4.27 -43.48 -19.17
C LEU A 463 5.38 -43.62 -18.12
N GLU A 464 5.12 -43.20 -16.88
CA GLU A 464 6.04 -43.30 -15.76
C GLU A 464 6.24 -44.76 -15.32
N VAL A 465 5.18 -45.58 -15.34
CA VAL A 465 5.26 -47.05 -15.14
C VAL A 465 5.98 -47.75 -16.30
N ALA A 466 5.83 -47.29 -17.54
CA ALA A 466 6.59 -47.82 -18.68
C ALA A 466 8.07 -47.44 -18.59
N MET A 467 8.39 -46.26 -18.04
CA MET A 467 9.77 -45.81 -17.77
C MET A 467 10.37 -46.47 -16.52
N ASN A 468 9.55 -46.78 -15.50
CA ASN A 468 9.95 -47.38 -14.22
C ASN A 468 9.74 -48.90 -14.14
N GLY A 469 9.18 -49.52 -15.17
CA GLY A 469 8.87 -50.95 -15.31
C GLY A 469 10.07 -51.88 -15.31
N ASN A 470 11.25 -51.39 -14.90
CA ASN A 470 12.43 -52.19 -14.65
C ASN A 470 12.69 -52.47 -13.15
N LYS A 471 11.74 -52.20 -12.24
CA LYS A 471 11.85 -52.58 -10.82
C LYS A 471 10.53 -53.14 -10.24
N ARG A 472 10.63 -54.31 -9.58
CA ARG A 472 9.55 -55.21 -9.13
C ARG A 472 8.90 -54.84 -7.77
N ALA A 473 7.59 -55.11 -7.71
CA ALA A 473 6.75 -55.77 -6.68
C ALA A 473 6.26 -55.06 -5.39
N GLY A 474 4.93 -55.14 -5.19
CA GLY A 474 4.25 -55.12 -3.87
C GLY A 474 2.87 -54.42 -3.83
N SER A 475 1.76 -55.16 -3.97
CA SER A 475 0.35 -54.71 -3.78
C SER A 475 -0.08 -54.83 -2.28
N PRO A 476 -1.20 -54.25 -1.77
CA PRO A 476 -2.62 -54.52 -2.14
C PRO A 476 -3.57 -53.27 -2.17
N SER A 477 -4.45 -53.11 -3.18
CA SER A 477 -5.87 -53.53 -3.31
C SER A 477 -6.91 -52.82 -2.41
N LEU A 478 -7.94 -52.20 -3.03
CA LEU A 478 -9.38 -52.55 -2.89
C LEU A 478 -10.34 -51.52 -3.57
N LYS A 479 -11.12 -52.03 -4.54
CA LYS A 479 -12.56 -51.84 -4.87
C LYS A 479 -13.07 -50.44 -5.29
N THR A 480 -13.41 -50.16 -6.57
CA THR A 480 -14.44 -50.64 -7.54
C THR A 480 -15.74 -49.80 -7.56
N PRO A 481 -16.39 -49.66 -8.73
CA PRO A 481 -17.06 -48.43 -9.19
C PRO A 481 -18.53 -48.58 -9.65
N GLU A 482 -19.22 -47.46 -9.87
CA GLU A 482 -20.46 -47.26 -10.67
C GLU A 482 -20.53 -45.73 -10.92
N ASP A 483 -20.85 -45.14 -12.08
CA ASP A 483 -21.31 -45.64 -13.36
C ASP A 483 -21.00 -44.61 -14.48
N VAL A 484 -20.94 -45.11 -15.70
CA VAL A 484 -20.46 -44.48 -16.93
C VAL A 484 -21.60 -44.27 -17.94
N LYS A 485 -21.75 -43.07 -18.54
CA LYS A 485 -21.93 -42.77 -20.01
C LYS A 485 -22.61 -41.41 -20.25
N VAL A 486 -21.99 -40.42 -20.93
CA VAL A 486 -21.74 -40.24 -22.41
C VAL A 486 -23.02 -39.70 -23.10
N GLN A 487 -23.06 -38.55 -23.82
CA GLN A 487 -22.37 -38.31 -25.11
C GLN A 487 -22.49 -36.86 -25.64
N ARG A 488 -21.41 -36.41 -26.30
CA ARG A 488 -21.16 -35.39 -27.37
C ARG A 488 -22.32 -34.60 -28.02
N VAL A 489 -22.05 -33.33 -28.41
CA VAL A 489 -22.04 -32.81 -29.81
C VAL A 489 -21.30 -31.43 -29.95
N CYS A 490 -20.41 -31.39 -30.96
CA CYS A 490 -19.83 -30.34 -31.82
C CYS A 490 -19.30 -28.97 -31.34
N ALA A 491 -18.04 -28.76 -31.76
CA ALA A 491 -17.32 -27.49 -31.85
C ALA A 491 -17.78 -26.64 -33.06
N VAL A 492 -17.73 -25.31 -32.90
CA VAL A 492 -17.56 -24.34 -33.98
C VAL A 492 -16.29 -23.55 -33.69
N THR A 493 -15.35 -23.63 -34.63
CA THR A 493 -14.05 -22.99 -34.62
C THR A 493 -14.18 -21.52 -35.02
N LEU A 494 -13.81 -20.59 -34.13
CA LEU A 494 -13.44 -19.21 -34.50
C LEU A 494 -11.97 -19.02 -34.13
N ARG A 495 -11.09 -18.95 -35.15
CA ARG A 495 -9.68 -18.62 -34.99
C ARG A 495 -9.56 -17.14 -34.64
N VAL A 496 -9.19 -16.82 -33.42
CA VAL A 496 -8.58 -15.53 -33.05
C VAL A 496 -7.13 -15.82 -32.67
N ARG A 497 -6.18 -15.17 -33.35
CA ARG A 497 -4.77 -15.14 -32.95
C ARG A 497 -4.68 -14.51 -31.56
N VAL A 498 -4.25 -15.27 -30.56
CA VAL A 498 -3.84 -14.71 -29.26
C VAL A 498 -2.34 -14.49 -29.34
N ASP A 499 -1.93 -13.23 -29.49
CA ASP A 499 -0.59 -12.79 -29.13
C ASP A 499 -0.38 -13.07 -27.64
N GLN A 500 0.65 -13.85 -27.32
CA GLN A 500 1.07 -14.10 -25.95
C GLN A 500 1.67 -12.81 -25.36
N THR A 501 0.84 -12.02 -24.69
CA THR A 501 1.28 -10.91 -23.84
C THR A 501 1.25 -11.33 -22.37
N SER A 502 2.25 -10.81 -21.65
CA SER A 502 2.52 -10.95 -20.22
C SER A 502 1.28 -10.92 -19.33
N ALA A 503 1.27 -11.74 -18.27
CA ALA A 503 0.32 -11.62 -17.17
C ALA A 503 0.37 -10.20 -16.57
N ALA A 504 -0.57 -9.35 -16.99
CA ALA A 504 -0.69 -7.98 -16.53
C ALA A 504 -1.04 -7.94 -15.04
N THR A 505 -0.34 -7.09 -14.29
CA THR A 505 -0.75 -6.75 -12.92
C THR A 505 -2.01 -5.87 -13.02
N PRO A 506 -3.05 -6.07 -12.19
CA PRO A 506 -4.22 -5.21 -12.22
C PRO A 506 -3.80 -3.74 -12.01
N PRO A 507 -4.30 -2.82 -12.84
CA PRO A 507 -3.93 -1.40 -12.79
C PRO A 507 -4.26 -0.78 -11.42
N THR A 508 -3.43 0.16 -10.98
CA THR A 508 -3.73 0.96 -9.77
C THR A 508 -4.94 1.87 -10.01
N GLN A 509 -5.61 2.30 -8.94
CA GLN A 509 -6.76 3.22 -9.00
C GLN A 509 -6.50 4.45 -9.87
N HIS A 510 -5.32 5.06 -9.75
CA HIS A 510 -4.90 6.20 -10.57
C HIS A 510 -4.67 5.83 -12.04
N GLN A 511 -4.16 4.63 -12.33
CA GLN A 511 -4.01 4.12 -13.69
C GLN A 511 -5.35 3.73 -14.33
N LEU A 512 -6.35 3.33 -13.54
CA LEU A 512 -7.71 3.06 -14.00
C LEU A 512 -8.42 4.36 -14.36
N ILE A 513 -8.36 5.38 -13.50
CA ILE A 513 -8.91 6.71 -13.78
C ILE A 513 -8.27 7.32 -15.03
N HIS A 514 -6.94 7.28 -15.15
CA HIS A 514 -6.23 7.77 -16.33
C HIS A 514 -6.55 6.95 -17.59
N HIS A 515 -6.78 5.63 -17.49
CA HIS A 515 -7.24 4.83 -18.63
C HIS A 515 -8.64 5.25 -19.07
N LEU A 516 -9.56 5.50 -18.15
CA LEU A 516 -10.93 5.96 -18.44
C LEU A 516 -10.92 7.34 -19.11
N GLU A 517 -10.16 8.30 -18.57
CA GLU A 517 -10.00 9.63 -19.17
C GLU A 517 -9.40 9.55 -20.59
N HIS A 518 -8.41 8.68 -20.79
CA HIS A 518 -7.83 8.45 -22.12
C HIS A 518 -8.81 7.75 -23.08
N PHE A 519 -9.62 6.81 -22.58
CA PHE A 519 -10.62 6.11 -23.38
C PHE A 519 -11.76 7.04 -23.83
N ARG A 520 -12.23 7.94 -22.94
CA ARG A 520 -13.21 9.01 -23.22
C ARG A 520 -12.77 9.91 -24.36
N SER A 521 -11.48 10.25 -24.44
CA SER A 521 -10.95 11.12 -25.49
C SER A 521 -10.98 10.49 -26.89
N ASN A 522 -11.09 9.15 -26.98
CA ASN A 522 -10.91 8.39 -28.22
C ASN A 522 -12.19 7.73 -28.78
N HIS A 523 -13.32 7.74 -28.05
CA HIS A 523 -14.55 7.08 -28.50
C HIS A 523 -15.75 8.03 -28.52
N SER A 524 -16.13 8.49 -29.72
CA SER A 524 -17.41 9.16 -29.99
C SER A 524 -18.50 8.11 -30.25
N ARG A 525 -19.48 7.97 -29.34
CA ARG A 525 -20.69 7.17 -29.58
C ARG A 525 -21.98 7.90 -29.20
N THR A 526 -23.06 7.44 -29.83
CA THR A 526 -24.33 8.11 -30.15
C THR A 526 -25.44 7.94 -29.10
N VAL A 527 -25.08 7.69 -27.83
CA VAL A 527 -26.05 7.59 -26.71
C VAL A 527 -25.75 8.75 -25.76
N MET A 528 -26.76 9.56 -25.39
CA MET A 528 -26.54 10.64 -24.43
C MET A 528 -26.09 10.02 -23.09
N PRO A 529 -24.87 10.29 -22.61
CA PRO A 529 -24.39 9.69 -21.38
C PRO A 529 -25.19 10.24 -20.19
N SER A 530 -25.55 9.39 -19.23
CA SER A 530 -26.04 9.87 -17.94
C SER A 530 -24.92 10.65 -17.26
N LYS A 531 -25.25 11.76 -16.59
CA LYS A 531 -24.26 12.53 -15.82
C LYS A 531 -23.55 11.60 -14.82
N ASP A 532 -22.23 11.68 -14.74
CA ASP A 532 -21.45 11.00 -13.71
C ASP A 532 -21.76 11.65 -12.34
N PRO A 533 -22.35 10.93 -11.37
CA PRO A 533 -22.64 11.53 -10.08
C PRO A 533 -21.37 11.60 -9.22
N LYS A 534 -21.13 12.76 -8.60
CA LYS A 534 -20.13 12.87 -7.54
C LYS A 534 -20.75 12.51 -6.19
N VAL A 535 -20.24 11.49 -5.53
CA VAL A 535 -20.80 10.93 -4.29
C VAL A 535 -19.85 11.14 -3.12
N ALA A 536 -20.38 11.63 -2.01
CA ALA A 536 -19.68 11.71 -0.72
C ALA A 536 -20.04 10.51 0.17
N LEU A 537 -19.04 9.73 0.54
CA LEU A 537 -19.09 8.64 1.49
C LEU A 537 -18.67 9.16 2.84
N ILE A 538 -19.63 9.36 3.75
CA ILE A 538 -19.38 9.91 5.07
C ILE A 538 -19.30 8.74 6.06
N GLN A 539 -18.09 8.31 6.38
CA GLN A 539 -17.82 7.30 7.40
C GLN A 539 -17.86 8.00 8.77
N LEU A 540 -18.98 7.85 9.49
CA LEU A 540 -19.26 8.58 10.75
C LEU A 540 -19.07 7.66 11.98
N TYR A 541 -18.60 8.20 13.11
CA TYR A 541 -18.64 7.49 14.40
C TYR A 541 -19.84 7.99 15.24
N PRO A 542 -21.02 7.35 15.12
CA PRO A 542 -22.22 7.79 15.85
C PRO A 542 -22.12 7.47 17.34
N GLU A 543 -22.45 8.44 18.19
CA GLU A 543 -22.57 8.24 19.63
C GLU A 543 -23.98 7.74 20.00
N PRO A 544 -24.13 6.75 20.91
CA PRO A 544 -25.45 6.27 21.33
C PRO A 544 -26.29 7.39 21.98
N LEU A 545 -27.56 7.52 21.57
CA LEU A 545 -28.54 8.49 22.08
C LEU A 545 -28.16 9.98 21.94
N ALA A 546 -27.10 10.30 21.18
CA ALA A 546 -26.62 11.67 20.97
C ALA A 546 -27.18 12.31 19.69
N LEU A 547 -28.51 12.26 19.51
CA LEU A 547 -29.16 12.55 18.22
C LEU A 547 -28.79 13.92 17.62
N GLU A 548 -28.81 14.99 18.42
CA GLU A 548 -28.45 16.34 17.95
C GLU A 548 -26.96 16.46 17.64
N ALA A 549 -26.08 15.88 18.46
CA ALA A 549 -24.64 15.92 18.21
C ALA A 549 -24.26 15.14 16.95
N ASN A 550 -24.83 13.96 16.77
CA ASN A 550 -24.65 13.14 15.58
C ASN A 550 -25.20 13.84 14.33
N PHE A 551 -26.37 14.47 14.42
CA PHE A 551 -26.93 15.25 13.33
C PHE A 551 -26.06 16.44 12.96
N GLU A 552 -25.58 17.23 13.93
CA GLU A 552 -24.72 18.38 13.63
C GLU A 552 -23.37 17.94 13.03
N CYS A 553 -22.81 16.80 13.46
CA CYS A 553 -21.64 16.21 12.83
C CYS A 553 -21.93 15.80 11.37
N ALA A 554 -23.02 15.05 11.15
CA ALA A 554 -23.47 14.65 9.82
C ALA A 554 -23.74 15.86 8.90
N LYS A 555 -24.43 16.89 9.41
CA LYS A 555 -24.72 18.14 8.72
C LYS A 555 -23.44 18.87 8.32
N ALA A 556 -22.42 18.89 9.17
CA ALA A 556 -21.13 19.50 8.83
C ALA A 556 -20.49 18.81 7.62
N TYR A 557 -20.46 17.47 7.59
CA TYR A 557 -19.95 16.71 6.45
C TYR A 557 -20.80 16.88 5.19
N ILE A 558 -22.13 16.84 5.29
CA ILE A 558 -23.04 17.05 4.15
C ILE A 558 -22.87 18.47 3.58
N THR A 559 -22.73 19.48 4.45
CA THR A 559 -22.46 20.86 4.04
C THR A 559 -21.15 20.96 3.26
N GLU A 560 -20.11 20.26 3.73
CA GLU A 560 -18.82 20.22 3.04
C GLU A 560 -18.92 19.46 1.69
N ALA A 561 -19.63 18.34 1.66
CA ALA A 561 -19.90 17.60 0.42
C ALA A 561 -20.60 18.47 -0.63
N ALA A 562 -21.58 19.29 -0.20
CA ALA A 562 -22.27 20.23 -1.09
C ALA A 562 -21.33 21.33 -1.62
N LYS A 563 -20.44 21.88 -0.78
CA LYS A 563 -19.40 22.84 -1.23
C LYS A 563 -18.43 22.22 -2.23
N GLU A 564 -18.10 20.94 -2.05
CA GLU A 564 -17.27 20.18 -3.00
C GLU A 564 -18.01 19.79 -4.29
N GLY A 565 -19.28 20.19 -4.44
CA GLY A 565 -20.08 19.91 -5.63
C GLY A 565 -20.54 18.46 -5.74
N CYS A 566 -20.66 17.74 -4.62
CA CYS A 566 -21.23 16.40 -4.62
C CYS A 566 -22.73 16.43 -4.97
N ASP A 567 -23.18 15.45 -5.75
CA ASP A 567 -24.58 15.25 -6.09
C ASP A 567 -25.33 14.44 -5.03
N ILE A 568 -24.63 13.56 -4.30
CA ILE A 568 -25.20 12.68 -3.27
C ILE A 568 -24.27 12.65 -2.05
N ALA A 569 -24.82 12.80 -0.85
CA ALA A 569 -24.15 12.51 0.41
C ALA A 569 -24.78 11.28 1.09
N VAL A 570 -23.95 10.32 1.50
CA VAL A 570 -24.39 9.05 2.08
C VAL A 570 -23.74 8.86 3.44
N LEU A 571 -24.56 8.58 4.44
CA LEU A 571 -24.19 8.29 5.84
C LEU A 571 -24.35 6.78 6.16
N PRO A 572 -23.72 6.29 7.24
CA PRO A 572 -23.79 4.88 7.61
C PRO A 572 -25.13 4.51 8.26
N GLU A 573 -25.38 3.21 8.42
CA GLU A 573 -26.53 2.74 9.21
C GLU A 573 -26.42 3.27 10.65
N TYR A 574 -27.55 3.60 11.26
CA TYR A 574 -27.60 4.14 12.63
C TYR A 574 -26.81 5.45 12.84
N ALA A 575 -26.56 6.23 11.79
CA ALA A 575 -25.80 7.48 11.88
C ALA A 575 -26.37 8.49 12.88
N LEU A 576 -27.69 8.46 13.14
CA LEU A 576 -28.34 9.36 14.08
C LEU A 576 -28.19 8.90 15.54
N SER A 577 -28.11 7.59 15.78
CA SER A 577 -27.89 6.99 17.10
C SER A 577 -27.64 5.50 16.93
N LEU A 578 -26.58 4.98 17.56
CA LEU A 578 -26.39 3.54 17.71
C LEU A 578 -27.57 2.91 18.47
N PRO A 579 -27.94 1.66 18.14
CA PRO A 579 -29.07 1.01 18.76
C PRO A 579 -28.77 0.68 20.23
N ILE A 580 -29.72 1.00 21.11
CA ILE A 580 -29.79 0.49 22.49
C ILE A 580 -31.11 -0.29 22.61
N PRO A 581 -31.09 -1.63 22.43
CA PRO A 581 -32.29 -2.46 22.37
C PRO A 581 -33.21 -2.29 23.59
N GLU A 582 -32.63 -2.17 24.79
CA GLU A 582 -33.37 -2.00 26.06
C GLU A 582 -34.10 -0.66 26.15
N LYS A 583 -33.73 0.29 25.28
CA LYS A 583 -34.29 1.63 25.22
C LYS A 583 -34.91 1.93 23.85
N ALA A 584 -35.23 0.91 23.05
CA ALA A 584 -35.81 1.07 21.71
C ALA A 584 -36.91 2.15 21.69
N GLU A 585 -37.80 2.15 22.68
CA GLU A 585 -38.90 3.12 22.80
C GLU A 585 -38.45 4.60 22.94
N GLU A 586 -37.24 4.90 23.46
CA GLU A 586 -36.75 6.27 23.71
C GLU A 586 -36.26 7.00 22.43
N TRP A 587 -35.99 6.29 21.33
CA TRP A 587 -35.39 6.86 20.10
C TRP A 587 -36.16 6.54 18.81
N VAL A 588 -37.25 5.80 18.91
CA VAL A 588 -38.06 5.31 17.79
C VAL A 588 -39.02 6.35 17.17
N ASP A 589 -39.48 7.34 17.94
CA ASP A 589 -40.30 8.45 17.40
C ASP A 589 -39.47 9.67 16.99
N ALA A 590 -38.15 9.62 17.20
CA ALA A 590 -37.25 10.68 16.77
C ALA A 590 -37.16 10.78 15.24
N GLY A 591 -37.32 9.65 14.53
CA GLY A 591 -37.11 9.54 13.09
C GLY A 591 -37.85 10.60 12.26
N LYS A 592 -39.13 10.83 12.53
CA LYS A 592 -39.94 11.84 11.80
C LYS A 592 -39.38 13.25 11.91
N VAL A 593 -38.86 13.63 13.08
CA VAL A 593 -38.27 14.96 13.30
C VAL A 593 -36.95 15.10 12.54
N TRP A 594 -36.11 14.07 12.59
CA TRP A 594 -34.78 14.11 11.99
C TRP A 594 -34.79 13.93 10.48
N VAL A 595 -35.71 13.11 9.95
CA VAL A 595 -35.99 13.05 8.50
C VAL A 595 -36.35 14.45 8.01
N GLY A 596 -37.24 15.17 8.71
CA GLY A 596 -37.59 16.56 8.39
C GLY A 596 -36.38 17.49 8.36
N LYS A 597 -35.48 17.41 9.34
CA LYS A 597 -34.23 18.19 9.34
C LYS A 597 -33.31 17.85 8.14
N TYR A 598 -33.21 16.58 7.74
CA TYR A 598 -32.46 16.21 6.53
C TYR A 598 -33.15 16.66 5.24
N GLN A 599 -34.48 16.70 5.18
CA GLN A 599 -35.24 17.25 4.06
C GLN A 599 -34.97 18.75 3.88
N GLU A 600 -34.99 19.52 4.98
CA GLU A 600 -34.63 20.93 4.98
C GLU A 600 -33.19 21.15 4.51
N LEU A 601 -32.25 20.36 5.04
CA LEU A 601 -30.83 20.44 4.69
C LEU A 601 -30.58 20.11 3.21
N ALA A 602 -31.24 19.05 2.68
CA ALA A 602 -31.14 18.68 1.27
C ALA A 602 -31.60 19.81 0.35
N LYS A 603 -32.73 20.45 0.70
CA LYS A 603 -33.28 21.59 -0.04
C LYS A 603 -32.41 22.83 0.04
N GLU A 604 -31.88 23.13 1.22
CA GLU A 604 -30.98 24.27 1.47
C GLU A 604 -29.70 24.14 0.63
N LEU A 605 -29.06 22.98 0.70
CA LEU A 605 -27.78 22.71 0.04
C LEU A 605 -27.91 22.26 -1.41
N LYS A 606 -29.13 21.94 -1.86
CA LYS A 606 -29.45 21.41 -3.20
C LYS A 606 -28.68 20.12 -3.55
N ILE A 607 -28.54 19.24 -2.55
CA ILE A 607 -27.84 17.95 -2.63
C ILE A 607 -28.80 16.80 -2.31
N ASN A 608 -28.64 15.64 -2.96
CA ASN A 608 -29.38 14.44 -2.55
C ASN A 608 -28.74 13.85 -1.28
N ILE A 609 -29.55 13.38 -0.32
CA ILE A 609 -29.06 12.85 0.95
C ILE A 609 -29.63 11.45 1.19
N VAL A 610 -28.75 10.51 1.51
CA VAL A 610 -29.10 9.24 2.17
C VAL A 610 -28.64 9.37 3.63
N PRO A 611 -29.54 9.65 4.58
CA PRO A 611 -29.19 10.06 5.95
C PRO A 611 -28.66 8.92 6.82
N GLY A 612 -28.33 7.77 6.22
CA GLY A 612 -28.08 6.53 6.92
C GLY A 612 -29.38 5.75 7.07
N THR A 613 -29.60 5.20 8.26
CA THR A 613 -30.87 4.60 8.62
C THR A 613 -31.46 5.16 9.90
N ILE A 614 -32.78 5.08 9.98
CA ILE A 614 -33.59 5.59 11.08
C ILE A 614 -34.56 4.47 11.47
N VAL A 615 -34.67 4.21 12.78
CA VAL A 615 -35.61 3.22 13.29
C VAL A 615 -36.94 3.89 13.59
N GLU A 616 -38.04 3.36 13.05
CA GLU A 616 -39.37 3.96 13.11
C GLU A 616 -40.46 2.98 13.53
N LYS A 617 -41.48 3.50 14.23
CA LYS A 617 -42.70 2.80 14.62
C LYS A 617 -43.72 2.77 13.47
N HIS A 618 -44.27 1.59 13.19
CA HIS A 618 -45.39 1.41 12.27
C HIS A 618 -46.51 0.59 12.91
N GLY A 619 -47.77 0.99 12.66
CA GLY A 619 -48.97 0.25 13.07
C GLY A 619 -49.73 0.84 14.27
N GLU A 620 -50.11 2.12 14.23
CA GLU A 620 -51.06 2.67 15.19
C GLU A 620 -52.42 1.91 15.09
N GLY A 621 -52.79 1.18 16.15
CA GLY A 621 -54.17 0.71 16.37
C GLY A 621 -54.46 -0.80 16.33
N THR A 622 -53.50 -1.70 16.15
CA THR A 622 -53.76 -3.16 16.06
C THR A 622 -53.15 -4.02 17.17
N GLY A 623 -52.60 -3.42 18.23
CA GLY A 623 -52.16 -4.16 19.43
C GLY A 623 -50.82 -4.90 19.32
N SER A 624 -50.08 -4.70 18.23
CA SER A 624 -48.71 -5.20 18.03
C SER A 624 -47.91 -4.12 17.27
N GLU A 625 -47.15 -3.30 17.99
CA GLU A 625 -46.27 -2.29 17.39
C GLU A 625 -45.08 -2.95 16.67
N SER A 626 -44.76 -2.53 15.44
CA SER A 626 -43.58 -3.02 14.70
C SER A 626 -42.54 -1.91 14.53
N LEU A 627 -41.27 -2.24 14.77
CA LEU A 627 -40.13 -1.34 14.59
C LEU A 627 -39.39 -1.67 13.31
N TYR A 628 -39.25 -0.72 12.39
CA TYR A 628 -38.53 -0.92 11.14
C TYR A 628 -37.25 -0.09 11.12
N ASN A 629 -36.17 -0.66 10.58
CA ASN A 629 -34.95 0.07 10.25
C ASN A 629 -35.03 0.54 8.80
N VAL A 630 -35.13 1.85 8.60
CA VAL A 630 -35.51 2.46 7.32
C VAL A 630 -34.38 3.34 6.78
N ALA A 631 -34.02 3.14 5.52
CA ALA A 631 -33.16 4.04 4.76
C ALA A 631 -34.02 4.92 3.84
N TYR A 632 -33.75 6.22 3.81
CA TYR A 632 -34.43 7.17 2.91
C TYR A 632 -33.50 7.65 1.81
N PHE A 633 -34.06 7.95 0.64
CA PHE A 633 -33.42 8.79 -0.36
C PHE A 633 -34.16 10.13 -0.42
N ILE A 634 -33.49 11.18 0.03
CA ILE A 634 -34.03 12.54 0.06
C ILE A 634 -33.45 13.30 -1.15
N GLY A 635 -34.33 13.80 -2.00
CA GLY A 635 -33.95 14.58 -3.18
C GLY A 635 -33.42 15.96 -2.83
N ARG A 636 -32.68 16.56 -3.76
CA ARG A 636 -32.19 17.96 -3.68
C ARG A 636 -33.28 19.03 -3.49
N ASP A 637 -34.55 18.67 -3.68
CA ASP A 637 -35.73 19.52 -3.43
C ASP A 637 -36.27 19.37 -1.99
N GLY A 638 -35.69 18.47 -1.22
CA GLY A 638 -36.11 18.09 0.13
C GLY A 638 -37.23 17.05 0.15
N GLU A 639 -37.66 16.50 -0.98
CA GLU A 639 -38.70 15.46 -0.99
C GLU A 639 -38.10 14.06 -0.79
N ILE A 640 -38.79 13.20 -0.05
CA ILE A 640 -38.44 11.77 0.00
C ILE A 640 -38.81 11.16 -1.35
N LYS A 641 -37.80 10.70 -2.09
CA LYS A 641 -37.98 10.07 -3.42
C LYS A 641 -38.15 8.56 -3.35
N GLY A 642 -37.77 7.96 -2.22
CA GLY A 642 -37.99 6.55 -1.94
C GLY A 642 -37.45 6.18 -0.57
N ASP A 643 -37.89 5.03 -0.10
CA ASP A 643 -37.50 4.45 1.18
C ASP A 643 -37.26 2.95 1.03
N TYR A 644 -36.51 2.39 1.97
CA TYR A 644 -36.28 0.97 2.06
C TYR A 644 -36.25 0.50 3.51
N HIS A 645 -37.14 -0.44 3.82
CA HIS A 645 -37.21 -1.11 5.12
C HIS A 645 -36.33 -2.37 5.08
N LYS A 646 -35.36 -2.47 5.99
CA LYS A 646 -34.41 -3.60 6.06
C LYS A 646 -35.15 -4.94 6.07
N LYS A 647 -34.89 -5.78 5.06
CA LYS A 647 -35.57 -7.09 4.93
C LYS A 647 -34.79 -8.20 5.61
N ASN A 648 -33.46 -8.19 5.46
CA ASN A 648 -32.59 -9.16 6.11
C ASN A 648 -32.02 -8.56 7.41
N LEU A 649 -32.66 -8.88 8.53
CA LEU A 649 -32.19 -8.47 9.86
C LEU A 649 -30.96 -9.28 10.28
N TRP A 650 -29.96 -8.57 10.82
CA TRP A 650 -28.86 -9.19 11.54
C TRP A 650 -29.41 -9.93 12.77
N HIS A 651 -28.80 -11.04 13.18
CA HIS A 651 -29.41 -11.90 14.20
C HIS A 651 -29.79 -11.19 15.51
N PRO A 652 -28.93 -10.32 16.10
CA PRO A 652 -29.27 -9.54 17.29
C PRO A 652 -30.43 -8.56 17.09
N GLU A 653 -30.65 -8.08 15.86
CA GLU A 653 -31.74 -7.14 15.56
C GLU A 653 -33.11 -7.80 15.58
N ARG A 654 -33.17 -9.12 15.39
CA ARG A 654 -34.44 -9.87 15.25
C ARG A 654 -35.28 -9.89 16.53
N ASP A 655 -34.66 -9.58 17.66
CA ASP A 655 -35.34 -9.54 18.95
C ASP A 655 -36.17 -8.27 19.13
N TYR A 656 -35.88 -7.20 18.38
CA TYR A 656 -36.55 -5.90 18.54
C TYR A 656 -36.95 -5.20 17.23
N LEU A 657 -36.51 -5.68 16.06
CA LEU A 657 -36.92 -5.14 14.74
C LEU A 657 -37.80 -6.10 13.95
N SER A 658 -38.70 -5.51 13.17
CA SER A 658 -39.55 -6.17 12.18
C SER A 658 -38.90 -6.11 10.80
N LYS A 659 -39.05 -7.20 10.03
CA LYS A 659 -38.55 -7.28 8.65
C LYS A 659 -39.42 -6.45 7.72
N GLY A 660 -38.80 -5.66 6.85
CA GLY A 660 -39.50 -4.98 5.77
C GLY A 660 -40.27 -5.95 4.85
N GLU A 661 -41.44 -5.52 4.39
CA GLU A 661 -42.28 -6.28 3.46
C GLU A 661 -42.32 -5.59 2.08
N GLY A 662 -42.94 -6.25 1.09
CA GLY A 662 -43.13 -5.68 -0.25
C GLY A 662 -41.95 -5.83 -1.21
N GLN A 663 -42.06 -5.24 -2.40
CA GLN A 663 -41.00 -5.24 -3.42
C GLN A 663 -39.98 -4.13 -3.14
N HIS A 664 -38.74 -4.28 -3.61
CA HIS A 664 -37.75 -3.22 -3.50
C HIS A 664 -38.17 -2.03 -4.37
N GLN A 665 -38.19 -0.82 -3.78
CA GLN A 665 -38.43 0.41 -4.51
C GLN A 665 -37.18 0.80 -5.34
N VAL A 666 -37.41 1.51 -6.45
CA VAL A 666 -36.35 2.08 -7.28
C VAL A 666 -36.62 3.56 -7.46
N ILE A 667 -35.56 4.36 -7.30
CA ILE A 667 -35.62 5.82 -7.36
C ILE A 667 -35.07 6.27 -8.71
N ASP A 668 -35.88 6.96 -9.50
CA ASP A 668 -35.44 7.60 -10.73
C ASP A 668 -34.71 8.91 -10.41
N THR A 669 -33.50 9.07 -10.93
CA THR A 669 -32.67 10.27 -10.75
C THR A 669 -32.06 10.72 -12.08
N GLU A 670 -31.48 11.92 -12.12
CA GLU A 670 -30.78 12.46 -13.29
C GLU A 670 -29.55 11.65 -13.75
N PHE A 671 -29.02 10.78 -12.88
CA PHE A 671 -27.90 9.87 -13.18
C PHE A 671 -28.35 8.42 -13.39
N GLY A 672 -29.67 8.16 -13.43
CA GLY A 672 -30.26 6.84 -13.65
C GLY A 672 -30.95 6.28 -12.40
N LYS A 673 -31.28 4.99 -12.45
CA LYS A 673 -32.05 4.33 -11.38
C LYS A 673 -31.17 3.95 -10.20
N VAL A 674 -31.59 4.34 -8.99
CA VAL A 674 -30.93 4.06 -7.72
C VAL A 674 -31.75 3.09 -6.89
N GLY A 675 -31.08 2.15 -6.24
CA GLY A 675 -31.66 1.26 -5.24
C GLY A 675 -31.02 1.45 -3.86
N LEU A 676 -31.78 1.19 -2.81
CA LEU A 676 -31.31 1.17 -1.43
C LEU A 676 -31.30 -0.26 -0.90
N LEU A 677 -30.26 -0.60 -0.15
CA LEU A 677 -30.14 -1.81 0.68
C LEU A 677 -29.54 -1.42 2.03
N ILE A 678 -29.66 -2.27 3.05
CA ILE A 678 -29.09 -1.98 4.37
C ILE A 678 -28.25 -3.14 4.87
N CYS A 679 -26.96 -2.88 5.13
CA CYS A 679 -26.06 -3.75 5.89
C CYS A 679 -26.13 -5.24 5.51
N TRP A 680 -26.75 -6.08 6.35
CA TRP A 680 -26.82 -7.54 6.18
C TRP A 680 -27.51 -7.99 4.88
N ASP A 681 -28.28 -7.13 4.21
CA ASP A 681 -28.78 -7.40 2.85
C ASP A 681 -27.63 -7.69 1.85
N LEU A 682 -26.41 -7.20 2.12
CA LEU A 682 -25.21 -7.46 1.32
C LEU A 682 -24.93 -8.96 1.13
N ALA A 683 -25.23 -9.77 2.14
CA ALA A 683 -24.99 -11.21 2.13
C ALA A 683 -25.90 -11.96 1.13
N PHE A 684 -27.00 -11.36 0.68
CA PHE A 684 -28.04 -12.02 -0.11
C PHE A 684 -28.03 -11.51 -1.56
N PRO A 685 -27.60 -12.33 -2.54
CA PRO A 685 -27.60 -11.92 -3.95
C PRO A 685 -29.00 -11.54 -4.44
N GLU A 686 -30.06 -12.16 -3.91
CA GLU A 686 -31.45 -11.96 -4.29
C GLU A 686 -31.89 -10.49 -4.11
N ALA A 687 -31.38 -9.81 -3.08
CA ALA A 687 -31.69 -8.41 -2.83
C ALA A 687 -31.17 -7.52 -3.97
N PHE A 688 -29.95 -7.78 -4.44
CA PHE A 688 -29.38 -7.09 -5.60
C PHE A 688 -30.13 -7.43 -6.88
N ARG A 689 -30.47 -8.71 -7.08
CA ARG A 689 -31.23 -9.15 -8.27
C ARG A 689 -32.61 -8.52 -8.37
N ALA A 690 -33.30 -8.34 -7.24
CA ALA A 690 -34.59 -7.67 -7.22
C ALA A 690 -34.51 -6.21 -7.73
N LEU A 691 -33.45 -5.48 -7.37
CA LEU A 691 -33.20 -4.12 -7.85
C LEU A 691 -32.72 -4.10 -9.32
N VAL A 692 -31.80 -4.99 -9.67
CA VAL A 692 -31.21 -5.07 -11.02
C VAL A 692 -32.24 -5.41 -12.09
N LYS A 693 -33.20 -6.30 -11.78
CA LYS A 693 -34.35 -6.62 -12.65
C LYS A 693 -35.21 -5.38 -12.97
N GLN A 694 -35.20 -4.38 -12.10
CA GLN A 694 -35.92 -3.12 -12.28
C GLN A 694 -35.09 -2.02 -12.99
N GLY A 695 -33.85 -2.35 -13.39
CA GLY A 695 -32.97 -1.48 -14.17
C GLY A 695 -32.06 -0.59 -13.33
N VAL A 696 -31.87 -0.87 -12.03
CA VAL A 696 -30.99 -0.09 -11.15
C VAL A 696 -29.54 -0.15 -11.63
N LYS A 697 -28.87 1.01 -11.69
CA LYS A 697 -27.44 1.16 -12.00
C LYS A 697 -26.59 1.42 -10.76
N LEU A 698 -27.14 2.10 -9.75
CA LEU A 698 -26.46 2.45 -8.50
C LEU A 698 -27.19 1.83 -7.31
N ILE A 699 -26.47 1.09 -6.48
CA ILE A 699 -27.02 0.57 -5.21
C ILE A 699 -26.26 1.21 -4.06
N ILE A 700 -26.99 1.88 -3.17
CA ILE A 700 -26.44 2.53 -1.98
C ILE A 700 -26.77 1.67 -0.76
N ALA A 701 -25.75 1.38 0.05
CA ALA A 701 -25.83 0.53 1.22
C ALA A 701 -25.24 1.21 2.48
N PRO A 702 -26.06 1.97 3.23
CA PRO A 702 -25.72 2.35 4.60
C PRO A 702 -25.54 1.11 5.47
N THR A 703 -24.45 1.09 6.24
CA THR A 703 -24.02 -0.09 6.99
C THR A 703 -23.46 0.28 8.36
N CYS A 704 -23.66 -0.59 9.35
CA CYS A 704 -22.96 -0.59 10.64
C CYS A 704 -22.40 -2.00 10.88
N TRP A 705 -21.20 -2.25 10.34
CA TRP A 705 -20.50 -3.53 10.37
C TRP A 705 -19.17 -3.38 11.10
N THR A 706 -18.86 -4.32 11.99
CA THR A 706 -17.71 -4.31 12.89
C THR A 706 -16.88 -5.59 12.70
N TYR A 707 -15.64 -5.60 13.18
CA TYR A 707 -14.87 -6.85 13.28
C TYR A 707 -15.55 -7.87 14.21
N ASN A 708 -16.30 -7.40 15.20
CA ASN A 708 -16.93 -8.23 16.21
C ASN A 708 -18.11 -9.06 15.68
N ASP A 709 -18.65 -8.72 14.51
CA ASP A 709 -19.74 -9.46 13.86
C ASP A 709 -19.35 -10.90 13.46
N ALA A 710 -18.05 -11.15 13.31
CA ALA A 710 -17.49 -12.49 13.16
C ALA A 710 -17.76 -13.41 14.37
N GLY A 711 -18.09 -12.83 15.52
CA GLY A 711 -18.15 -13.49 16.82
C GLY A 711 -16.82 -14.12 17.23
N THR A 712 -16.81 -14.76 18.40
CA THR A 712 -15.60 -15.39 18.96
C THR A 712 -14.98 -16.41 18.00
N ASN A 713 -15.80 -17.20 17.33
CA ASN A 713 -15.33 -18.26 16.43
C ASN A 713 -14.68 -17.71 15.15
N GLY A 714 -15.26 -16.67 14.55
CA GLY A 714 -14.69 -16.05 13.36
C GLY A 714 -13.39 -15.32 13.70
N LEU A 715 -13.38 -14.51 14.77
CA LEU A 715 -12.19 -13.78 15.23
C LEU A 715 -11.01 -14.71 15.57
N GLN A 716 -11.27 -15.87 16.20
CA GLN A 716 -10.22 -16.86 16.48
C GLN A 716 -9.61 -17.47 15.21
N ARG A 717 -10.39 -17.61 14.13
CA ARG A 717 -9.91 -18.17 12.86
C ARG A 717 -9.19 -17.12 12.02
N ASN A 718 -9.77 -15.92 11.93
CA ASN A 718 -9.23 -14.79 11.23
C ASN A 718 -9.81 -13.49 11.85
N PRO A 719 -9.00 -12.72 12.60
CA PRO A 719 -9.45 -11.45 13.18
C PRO A 719 -9.94 -10.44 12.14
N ASP A 720 -9.51 -10.56 10.88
CA ASP A 720 -9.92 -9.70 9.78
C ASP A 720 -11.01 -10.36 8.89
N SER A 721 -11.74 -11.37 9.38
CA SER A 721 -12.72 -12.11 8.55
C SER A 721 -13.79 -11.22 7.96
N GLU A 722 -14.30 -10.25 8.72
CA GLU A 722 -15.33 -9.32 8.26
C GLU A 722 -14.80 -8.36 7.20
N ALA A 723 -13.55 -7.89 7.35
CA ALA A 723 -12.89 -7.09 6.33
C ALA A 723 -12.77 -7.86 5.00
N VAL A 724 -12.36 -9.14 5.08
CA VAL A 724 -12.26 -10.06 3.94
C VAL A 724 -13.63 -10.35 3.33
N PHE A 725 -14.66 -10.54 4.15
CA PHE A 725 -16.03 -10.72 3.70
C PHE A 725 -16.48 -9.51 2.89
N LEU A 726 -16.36 -8.29 3.43
CA LEU A 726 -16.75 -7.06 2.73
C LEU A 726 -15.94 -6.84 1.44
N ASP A 727 -14.62 -7.07 1.45
CA ASP A 727 -13.77 -6.95 0.26
C ASP A 727 -14.24 -7.90 -0.86
N SER A 728 -14.62 -9.12 -0.49
CA SER A 728 -15.09 -10.16 -1.42
C SER A 728 -16.50 -9.86 -1.92
N MET A 729 -17.43 -9.56 -1.02
CA MET A 729 -18.83 -9.38 -1.34
C MET A 729 -19.08 -8.12 -2.16
N LEU A 730 -18.51 -6.98 -1.80
CA LEU A 730 -18.74 -5.73 -2.55
C LEU A 730 -18.23 -5.84 -3.99
N THR A 731 -17.07 -6.47 -4.19
CA THR A 731 -16.54 -6.78 -5.52
C THR A 731 -17.47 -7.72 -6.28
N THR A 732 -17.89 -8.81 -5.63
CA THR A 732 -18.77 -9.80 -6.25
C THR A 732 -20.10 -9.17 -6.66
N ARG A 733 -20.73 -8.37 -5.78
CA ARG A 733 -22.01 -7.69 -6.03
C ARG A 733 -21.94 -6.71 -7.19
N ALA A 734 -20.85 -5.95 -7.33
CA ALA A 734 -20.68 -5.04 -8.46
C ALA A 734 -20.54 -5.81 -9.79
N PHE A 735 -19.70 -6.85 -9.82
CA PHE A 735 -19.42 -7.62 -11.04
C PHE A 735 -20.60 -8.47 -11.47
N GLU A 736 -21.21 -9.22 -10.56
CA GLU A 736 -22.27 -10.15 -10.91
C GLU A 736 -23.53 -9.43 -11.41
N ASN A 737 -23.73 -8.16 -11.03
CA ASN A 737 -24.92 -7.38 -11.34
C ASN A 737 -24.70 -6.29 -12.38
N GLY A 738 -23.46 -5.94 -12.73
CA GLY A 738 -23.17 -4.81 -13.62
C GLY A 738 -23.67 -3.48 -13.05
N VAL A 739 -23.41 -3.24 -11.76
CA VAL A 739 -23.87 -2.04 -11.03
C VAL A 739 -22.74 -1.43 -10.20
N ALA A 740 -22.88 -0.14 -9.91
CA ALA A 740 -22.08 0.52 -8.90
C ALA A 740 -22.64 0.23 -7.50
N VAL A 741 -21.75 -0.19 -6.58
CA VAL A 741 -22.09 -0.39 -5.17
C VAL A 741 -21.43 0.70 -4.35
N VAL A 742 -22.24 1.58 -3.77
CA VAL A 742 -21.82 2.63 -2.82
C VAL A 742 -22.07 2.11 -1.42
N PHE A 743 -20.99 1.77 -0.72
CA PHE A 743 -21.03 1.19 0.61
C PHE A 743 -20.46 2.19 1.61
N VAL A 744 -21.28 2.63 2.57
CA VAL A 744 -20.86 3.55 3.63
C VAL A 744 -21.09 2.88 4.97
N ASN A 745 -20.02 2.77 5.75
CA ASN A 745 -20.02 2.05 7.01
C ASN A 745 -19.63 2.95 8.19
N ALA A 746 -20.09 2.58 9.37
CA ALA A 746 -19.76 3.28 10.61
C ALA A 746 -18.25 3.19 10.94
N ALA A 747 -17.75 4.26 11.55
CA ALA A 747 -16.39 4.44 12.02
C ALA A 747 -16.31 4.31 13.54
N GLY A 748 -15.09 4.27 14.07
CA GLY A 748 -14.82 4.30 15.51
C GLY A 748 -13.46 3.65 15.84
N PRO A 749 -13.06 3.58 17.11
CA PRO A 749 -11.75 3.03 17.48
C PRO A 749 -11.58 1.54 17.14
N LYS A 750 -10.46 1.16 16.52
CA LYS A 750 -10.22 -0.25 16.14
C LYS A 750 -10.20 -1.18 17.35
N ALA A 751 -9.74 -0.66 18.50
CA ALA A 751 -9.70 -1.39 19.76
C ALA A 751 -11.09 -1.86 20.22
N ASP A 752 -12.15 -1.12 19.85
CA ASP A 752 -13.53 -1.44 20.19
C ASP A 752 -14.22 -2.29 19.09
N GLY A 753 -13.46 -2.70 18.07
CA GLY A 753 -13.92 -3.56 16.99
C GLY A 753 -14.50 -2.83 15.78
N TRP A 754 -14.41 -1.51 15.69
CA TRP A 754 -14.90 -0.75 14.53
C TRP A 754 -14.10 -1.02 13.26
N LEU A 755 -14.80 -1.18 12.14
CA LEU A 755 -14.22 -1.62 10.86
C LEU A 755 -14.02 -0.50 9.85
N GLY A 756 -14.89 0.51 9.79
CA GLY A 756 -14.88 1.51 8.73
C GLY A 756 -15.06 0.84 7.36
N HIS A 757 -14.11 1.01 6.43
CA HIS A 757 -14.06 0.24 5.16
C HIS A 757 -15.05 0.70 4.07
N SER A 758 -15.60 1.92 4.22
CA SER A 758 -16.46 2.60 3.23
C SER A 758 -15.79 2.69 1.85
N ARG A 759 -16.56 2.49 0.77
CA ARG A 759 -16.05 2.43 -0.60
C ARG A 759 -17.11 2.57 -1.69
N VAL A 760 -16.65 2.87 -2.90
CA VAL A 760 -17.42 2.64 -4.14
C VAL A 760 -16.75 1.53 -4.93
N THR A 761 -17.54 0.57 -5.43
CA THR A 761 -17.05 -0.58 -6.20
C THR A 761 -17.80 -0.69 -7.52
N LEU A 762 -17.08 -0.92 -8.62
CA LEU A 762 -17.61 -0.97 -9.98
C LEU A 762 -17.24 -2.29 -10.68
N PRO A 763 -18.03 -2.75 -11.67
CA PRO A 763 -17.60 -3.80 -12.60
C PRO A 763 -16.34 -3.36 -13.37
N PHE A 764 -15.54 -4.32 -13.83
CA PHE A 764 -14.21 -4.17 -14.45
C PHE A 764 -13.10 -3.58 -13.57
N ILE A 765 -13.43 -2.63 -12.70
CA ILE A 765 -12.49 -1.82 -11.92
C ILE A 765 -12.26 -2.43 -10.53
N GLY A 766 -13.32 -2.96 -9.90
CA GLY A 766 -13.29 -3.29 -8.48
C GLY A 766 -13.46 -2.02 -7.63
N PRO A 767 -12.78 -1.90 -6.48
CA PRO A 767 -12.94 -0.74 -5.61
C PRO A 767 -12.37 0.51 -6.29
N LEU A 768 -13.26 1.44 -6.66
CA LEU A 768 -12.89 2.72 -7.27
C LEU A 768 -12.30 3.67 -6.23
N VAL A 769 -12.77 3.64 -4.98
CA VAL A 769 -12.20 4.36 -3.83
C VAL A 769 -12.53 3.56 -2.57
N LYS A 770 -11.68 3.64 -1.53
CA LYS A 770 -11.89 2.94 -0.24
C LYS A 770 -11.23 3.74 0.89
N THR A 771 -11.83 3.76 2.08
CA THR A 771 -11.20 4.33 3.30
C THR A 771 -9.98 3.51 3.72
N GLU A 772 -8.91 4.19 4.14
CA GLU A 772 -7.65 3.54 4.51
C GLU A 772 -7.68 2.97 5.94
N ASP A 773 -8.56 3.51 6.78
CA ASP A 773 -8.71 3.15 8.19
C ASP A 773 -10.19 3.17 8.64
N ASN A 774 -10.37 2.93 9.93
CA ASN A 774 -11.65 2.91 10.65
C ASN A 774 -11.96 4.26 11.34
N GLU A 775 -11.20 5.32 11.08
CA GLU A 775 -11.43 6.65 11.65
C GLU A 775 -12.59 7.35 10.94
N GLU A 776 -13.19 8.33 11.62
CA GLU A 776 -14.22 9.18 11.04
C GLU A 776 -13.64 10.02 9.89
N CYS A 777 -14.27 9.95 8.71
CA CYS A 777 -13.82 10.70 7.54
C CYS A 777 -14.91 10.83 6.46
N MET A 778 -14.66 11.71 5.48
CA MET A 778 -15.43 11.81 4.25
C MET A 778 -14.53 11.53 3.05
N LEU A 779 -14.99 10.68 2.13
CA LEU A 779 -14.38 10.49 0.81
C LEU A 779 -15.35 10.94 -0.26
N THR A 780 -14.86 11.67 -1.26
CA THR A 780 -15.66 12.03 -2.44
C THR A 780 -15.13 11.34 -3.68
N VAL A 781 -16.02 10.86 -4.55
CA VAL A 781 -15.64 10.21 -5.80
C VAL A 781 -16.68 10.45 -6.88
N GLU A 782 -16.23 10.70 -8.11
CA GLU A 782 -17.09 10.73 -9.28
C GLU A 782 -17.24 9.31 -9.84
N ILE A 783 -18.48 8.88 -10.06
CA ILE A 783 -18.77 7.52 -10.53
C ILE A 783 -18.90 7.55 -12.06
N PRO A 784 -17.96 6.94 -12.81
CA PRO A 784 -18.03 6.89 -14.27
C PRO A 784 -19.16 5.95 -14.72
N MET A 785 -20.31 6.52 -15.08
CA MET A 785 -21.52 5.74 -15.39
C MET A 785 -21.39 4.94 -16.69
N GLU A 786 -20.53 5.40 -17.61
CA GLU A 786 -20.20 4.69 -18.85
C GLU A 786 -19.69 3.27 -18.59
N VAL A 787 -18.94 3.05 -17.49
CA VAL A 787 -18.38 1.73 -17.14
C VAL A 787 -19.50 0.73 -16.89
N LEU A 788 -20.65 1.19 -16.37
CA LEU A 788 -21.82 0.34 -16.15
C LEU A 788 -22.54 0.01 -17.45
N ASP A 789 -22.59 0.95 -18.38
CA ASP A 789 -23.15 0.73 -19.72
C ASP A 789 -22.29 -0.25 -20.52
N GLU A 790 -20.97 -0.10 -20.49
CA GLU A 790 -20.03 -1.05 -21.08
C GLU A 790 -20.15 -2.44 -20.43
N ALA A 791 -20.31 -2.50 -19.12
CA ALA A 791 -20.51 -3.76 -18.41
C ALA A 791 -21.81 -4.46 -18.84
N GLU A 792 -22.89 -3.70 -19.04
CA GLU A 792 -24.14 -4.23 -19.59
C GLU A 792 -23.97 -4.71 -21.04
N GLU A 793 -23.26 -3.96 -21.89
CA GLU A 793 -22.98 -4.34 -23.28
C GLU A 793 -22.16 -5.64 -23.38
N VAL A 794 -21.16 -5.82 -22.50
CA VAL A 794 -20.23 -6.94 -22.52
C VAL A 794 -20.82 -8.17 -21.82
N TYR A 795 -21.29 -8.01 -20.58
CA TYR A 795 -21.74 -9.13 -19.76
C TYR A 795 -23.19 -9.52 -20.02
N LYS A 796 -24.05 -8.57 -20.43
CA LYS A 796 -25.45 -8.81 -20.77
C LYS A 796 -26.25 -9.53 -19.68
N VAL A 797 -25.85 -9.34 -18.43
CA VAL A 797 -26.44 -10.03 -17.27
C VAL A 797 -27.95 -9.79 -17.20
N ARG A 798 -28.41 -8.55 -17.39
CA ARG A 798 -29.86 -8.27 -17.33
C ARG A 798 -30.61 -8.93 -18.47
N LYS A 799 -30.00 -9.01 -19.65
CA LYS A 799 -30.56 -9.73 -20.80
C LYS A 799 -30.70 -11.22 -20.49
N ASP A 800 -29.67 -11.86 -19.94
CA ASP A 800 -29.71 -13.28 -19.60
C ASP A 800 -30.73 -13.56 -18.48
N LEU A 801 -30.85 -12.67 -17.49
CA LEU A 801 -31.86 -12.76 -16.43
C LEU A 801 -33.29 -12.57 -16.94
N ALA A 802 -33.47 -11.86 -18.05
CA ALA A 802 -34.76 -11.63 -18.68
C ALA A 802 -35.11 -12.72 -19.70
N ASP A 803 -34.19 -13.63 -20.01
CA ASP A 803 -34.42 -14.73 -20.93
C ASP A 803 -35.50 -15.69 -20.35
N PRO A 804 -36.59 -15.96 -21.08
CA PRO A 804 -37.61 -16.92 -20.65
C PRO A 804 -37.06 -18.32 -20.35
N ASP A 805 -35.93 -18.69 -20.96
CA ASP A 805 -35.26 -19.99 -20.77
C ASP A 805 -34.21 -19.95 -19.64
N PHE A 806 -34.11 -18.85 -18.88
CA PHE A 806 -33.17 -18.72 -17.76
C PHE A 806 -33.42 -19.77 -16.67
N HIS A 807 -32.50 -20.73 -16.58
CA HIS A 807 -32.66 -21.96 -15.78
C HIS A 807 -32.81 -21.76 -14.26
N TYR A 808 -32.33 -20.64 -13.73
CA TYR A 808 -32.42 -20.33 -12.29
C TYR A 808 -33.57 -19.36 -11.97
N GLY A 809 -34.48 -19.15 -12.93
CA GLY A 809 -35.71 -18.42 -12.71
C GLY A 809 -36.57 -19.15 -11.67
N ALA A 810 -36.43 -18.76 -10.40
CA ALA A 810 -37.46 -19.06 -9.43
C ALA A 810 -38.78 -18.49 -9.98
N LYS A 811 -39.79 -19.33 -10.09
CA LYS A 811 -41.17 -18.89 -9.89
C LYS A 811 -41.23 -18.33 -8.47
N CYS A 812 -40.83 -17.07 -8.30
CA CYS A 812 -41.11 -16.30 -7.09
C CYS A 812 -42.55 -15.82 -7.17
#